data_AF-F7ZBR7-F1
#
_entry.id   AF-F7ZBR7-F1
#
_cell.length_a   1.000
_cell.length_b   1.000
_cell.length_c   1.000
_cell.angle_alpha   90.00
_cell.angle_beta   90.00
_cell.angle_gamma   90.00
#
_symmetry.space_group_name_H-M   'P 1'
#
loop_
_entity.id
_entity.type
_entity.pdbx_description
1 polymer ?
#
loop_
_entity_poly.entity_id
_entity_poly.type
_entity_poly.pdbx_seq_one_letter_code
_entity_poly.pdbx_strand_id
1 'polypeptide(L)'
;MTTLTEWRAPFQVNTGNASIGHQFSPKVIGLANGWFMVAWREQFGEGAPDNGQDIVAKIYNADGNVEFDSFALNFEWMEDDQTSFDIAPTHDGFVVVYSDESGAEETLRIERNFEDFSYRYGTLTNEGDYDRPQVVANLLPGNDDIFVVYGNFDDDQVDALVIDEDDSFLPTFAVQNPTASAVRPFVEDAVVLSNGNFATLFWSGDANLVSIATEGGRIINQTLVAGSFNAARDIASLADGGYVVVGKEGSHYGEILGHIYDNAGNAVAEIIPIEMSGYVVNEPRVAALPDGGFVIMFEVGYGRYHAQIFNADGSSATAPVLIGDGGFLATQPEISVTADGRIVFVWHGEQGSGSSREIYSTIWDPRGEVIDPDDYGQLRTNFLATDTITTGINGSTVLEGEIGDTILGQVGNDNIYTSGSGDFWGGGGNDRIISSADFALAGDFKYLNGEAGIDTLDTTAFNGDYTVNLETGQTDYLGAPNEAREGFYNFENIISGNGNDALSGTAGANRMDGGGGDDLITGLGGNDFLLGGSGNDTLEGGDGNDRILGVTGNDTLRGELGNDVLNGGDGNDDMIGGNGDDIMYGGAGNDTMDGGDGNDLLIGNDGDDIMDGGLGNDNFRGGTGVDVIDGGVGDDRAFGGDGNDTLRGGQGNDLMDGSAGDDVIEGNDGDDILVGRIGNDTLVGGTGQDQLRGGGGNDVLRGGDDNDRLFGGSNDDTLFGGDGDDFMQGNQQDDHLFGEAGSDRLFGGDGFDFLFGGAANDTLLGGRGNDVLVGGLGSDTLVGGAQNDIFQFDSVADSNPFQHDSINGMDGVGVAGGDRIDLSNIDANTLIAGNQAFSFIGEQTDVSGLSFGAGVFWVRSIFDATLLLGSIDDDDTIDLMIRINDTQSVSPGDYVIGDFIV
;
A
#
# COMPACT_ATOMS: atom_id res chain seq x y z
N MET A 1 12.91 3.05 42.42
CA MET A 1 11.92 4.02 42.94
C MET A 1 11.82 3.86 44.46
N THR A 2 11.91 4.91 45.29
CA THR A 2 12.01 4.73 46.77
C THR A 2 10.78 5.13 47.59
N THR A 3 9.76 5.73 47.00
CA THR A 3 8.54 6.14 47.71
C THR A 3 7.31 5.98 46.83
N LEU A 4 6.45 5.05 47.21
CA LEU A 4 5.06 5.03 46.77
C LEU A 4 4.36 6.26 47.36
N THR A 5 3.78 7.10 46.51
CA THR A 5 2.98 8.25 46.96
C THR A 5 1.52 7.98 46.63
N GLU A 6 0.65 8.14 47.62
CA GLU A 6 -0.80 8.11 47.40
C GLU A 6 -1.16 9.31 46.51
N TRP A 7 -1.56 9.03 45.27
CA TRP A 7 -2.00 10.06 44.32
C TRP A 7 -3.43 10.47 44.62
N ARG A 8 -4.29 9.46 44.83
CA ARG A 8 -5.68 9.66 45.20
C ARG A 8 -6.05 8.76 46.36
N ALA A 9 -6.52 9.38 47.43
CA ALA A 9 -7.01 8.66 48.60
C ALA A 9 -8.16 7.71 48.25
N PRO A 10 -8.34 6.60 49.02
CA PRO A 10 -9.41 5.64 48.80
C PRO A 10 -10.76 6.31 48.58
N PHE A 11 -11.36 6.05 47.41
CA PHE A 11 -12.65 6.56 47.01
C PHE A 11 -13.58 5.39 46.68
N GLN A 12 -14.87 5.63 46.87
CA GLN A 12 -15.91 4.68 46.50
C GLN A 12 -16.15 4.80 44.98
N VAL A 13 -16.05 3.69 44.26
CA VAL A 13 -16.24 3.64 42.79
C VAL A 13 -17.71 3.81 42.44
N ASN A 14 -18.60 3.15 43.20
CA ASN A 14 -20.04 3.22 43.03
C ASN A 14 -20.66 4.34 43.88
N THR A 15 -21.64 5.08 43.37
CA THR A 15 -22.28 6.22 44.06
C THR A 15 -23.67 5.91 44.66
N GLY A 16 -24.16 4.68 44.46
CA GLY A 16 -25.50 4.25 44.88
C GLY A 16 -25.57 3.83 46.36
N ASN A 17 -26.64 4.23 47.05
CA ASN A 17 -26.91 3.78 48.42
C ASN A 17 -27.36 2.30 48.37
N ALA A 18 -26.52 1.37 48.85
CA ALA A 18 -26.63 -0.10 48.81
C ALA A 18 -27.87 -0.73 49.47
N SER A 19 -28.95 0.01 49.64
CA SER A 19 -30.24 -0.47 50.17
C SER A 19 -30.99 -1.43 49.24
N ILE A 20 -30.50 -1.69 48.01
CA ILE A 20 -31.21 -2.52 47.03
C ILE A 20 -30.35 -3.50 46.20
N GLY A 21 -29.01 -3.44 46.19
CA GLY A 21 -28.16 -4.31 45.37
C GLY A 21 -26.84 -4.74 46.00
N HIS A 22 -26.35 -5.92 45.64
CA HIS A 22 -25.03 -6.43 46.01
C HIS A 22 -24.08 -6.39 44.80
N GLN A 23 -22.82 -6.00 45.02
CA GLN A 23 -21.76 -5.95 44.02
C GLN A 23 -20.69 -7.01 44.29
N PHE A 24 -20.09 -7.55 43.23
CA PHE A 24 -19.16 -8.68 43.31
C PHE A 24 -18.07 -8.62 42.25
N SER A 25 -16.94 -9.27 42.54
CA SER A 25 -15.86 -9.55 41.57
C SER A 25 -15.40 -8.32 40.80
N PRO A 26 -14.93 -7.26 41.48
CA PRO A 26 -14.38 -6.12 40.77
C PRO A 26 -13.19 -6.55 39.90
N LYS A 27 -13.02 -5.88 38.77
CA LYS A 27 -11.89 -5.99 37.84
C LYS A 27 -11.40 -4.60 37.49
N VAL A 28 -10.10 -4.46 37.24
CA VAL A 28 -9.48 -3.17 36.90
C VAL A 28 -8.45 -3.35 35.79
N ILE A 29 -8.46 -2.45 34.81
CA ILE A 29 -7.46 -2.37 33.74
C ILE A 29 -7.00 -0.92 33.53
N GLY A 30 -5.72 -0.76 33.18
CA GLY A 30 -5.21 0.45 32.56
C GLY A 30 -5.45 0.43 31.05
N LEU A 31 -5.97 1.52 30.50
CA LEU A 31 -6.19 1.69 29.07
C LEU A 31 -4.94 2.30 28.39
N ALA A 32 -4.81 2.10 27.08
CA ALA A 32 -3.65 2.56 26.30
C ALA A 32 -3.43 4.08 26.37
N ASN A 33 -4.52 4.85 26.47
CA ASN A 33 -4.51 6.31 26.61
C ASN A 33 -4.19 6.83 28.04
N GLY A 34 -3.81 5.95 28.98
CA GLY A 34 -3.47 6.29 30.36
C GLY A 34 -4.68 6.42 31.30
N TRP A 35 -5.89 6.18 30.80
CA TRP A 35 -7.11 6.08 31.62
C TRP A 35 -7.18 4.72 32.32
N PHE A 36 -8.17 4.54 33.20
CA PHE A 36 -8.44 3.23 33.79
C PHE A 36 -9.93 2.94 33.88
N MET A 37 -10.26 1.66 33.79
CA MET A 37 -11.62 1.16 33.91
C MET A 37 -11.75 0.27 35.14
N VAL A 38 -12.83 0.45 35.89
CA VAL A 38 -13.23 -0.48 36.96
C VAL A 38 -14.57 -1.10 36.56
N ALA A 39 -14.63 -2.42 36.48
CA ALA A 39 -15.82 -3.18 36.15
C ALA A 39 -16.22 -4.11 37.30
N TRP A 40 -17.51 -4.45 37.43
CA TRP A 40 -18.03 -5.32 38.46
C TRP A 40 -19.34 -5.99 38.05
N ARG A 41 -19.70 -7.05 38.77
CA ARG A 41 -21.04 -7.63 38.68
C ARG A 41 -21.98 -6.98 39.67
N GLU A 42 -23.17 -6.63 39.21
CA GLU A 42 -24.20 -5.96 40.00
C GLU A 42 -25.51 -6.75 40.00
N GLN A 43 -26.04 -7.08 41.19
CA GLN A 43 -27.26 -7.87 41.32
C GLN A 43 -28.57 -7.05 41.14
N PHE A 44 -28.55 -5.73 41.44
CA PHE A 44 -29.67 -4.78 41.30
C PHE A 44 -29.15 -3.32 41.39
N GLY A 45 -29.30 -2.44 40.39
CA GLY A 45 -28.91 -1.02 40.57
C GLY A 45 -28.43 -0.26 39.33
N GLU A 46 -27.93 0.96 39.53
CA GLU A 46 -27.79 2.04 38.51
C GLU A 46 -27.08 1.60 37.23
N GLY A 47 -27.85 1.54 36.13
CA GLY A 47 -27.36 1.22 34.78
C GLY A 47 -28.02 -0.03 34.17
N ALA A 48 -28.50 -0.95 35.01
CA ALA A 48 -29.19 -2.18 34.60
C ALA A 48 -30.69 -1.92 34.32
N PRO A 49 -31.21 -2.21 33.11
CA PRO A 49 -32.62 -2.04 32.79
C PRO A 49 -33.56 -3.03 33.51
N ASP A 50 -33.08 -4.20 33.93
CA ASP A 50 -33.90 -5.33 34.41
C ASP A 50 -33.33 -6.02 35.69
N ASN A 51 -33.95 -7.12 36.17
CA ASN A 51 -33.60 -7.78 37.44
C ASN A 51 -32.55 -8.90 37.22
N GLY A 52 -31.26 -8.57 37.12
CA GLY A 52 -30.19 -9.56 36.88
C GLY A 52 -28.81 -9.23 37.44
N GLN A 53 -27.85 -10.13 37.20
CA GLN A 53 -26.42 -9.94 37.52
C GLN A 53 -25.63 -9.33 36.36
N ASP A 54 -25.91 -8.07 36.02
CA ASP A 54 -25.23 -7.37 34.92
C ASP A 54 -23.76 -7.05 35.22
N ILE A 55 -22.95 -6.94 34.16
CA ILE A 55 -21.57 -6.45 34.22
C ILE A 55 -21.60 -4.95 33.97
N VAL A 56 -21.25 -4.17 34.99
CA VAL A 56 -21.24 -2.70 34.95
C VAL A 56 -19.81 -2.21 35.04
N ALA A 57 -19.49 -1.15 34.28
CA ALA A 57 -18.18 -0.52 34.31
C ALA A 57 -18.27 0.99 34.44
N LYS A 58 -17.15 1.57 34.88
CA LYS A 58 -16.92 3.00 35.01
C LYS A 58 -15.51 3.31 34.54
N ILE A 59 -15.38 4.30 33.66
CA ILE A 59 -14.10 4.74 33.11
C ILE A 59 -13.71 6.06 33.75
N TYR A 60 -12.45 6.12 34.16
CA TYR A 60 -11.83 7.28 34.76
C TYR A 60 -10.70 7.75 33.88
N ASN A 61 -10.58 9.07 33.70
CA ASN A 61 -9.40 9.63 33.06
C ASN A 61 -8.16 9.40 33.92
N ALA A 62 -7.02 9.83 33.38
CA ALA A 62 -5.75 9.76 34.08
C ALA A 62 -5.88 10.30 35.52
N ASP A 63 -6.47 11.47 35.74
CA ASP A 63 -6.53 12.11 37.06
C ASP A 63 -7.50 11.43 38.06
N GLY A 64 -8.18 10.37 37.64
CA GLY A 64 -9.20 9.70 38.42
C GLY A 64 -10.56 10.41 38.40
N ASN A 65 -10.76 11.36 37.49
CA ASN A 65 -12.08 11.93 37.26
C ASN A 65 -12.93 10.96 36.44
N VAL A 66 -14.23 10.94 36.69
CA VAL A 66 -15.16 10.06 35.99
C VAL A 66 -15.40 10.64 34.60
N GLU A 67 -15.05 9.89 33.56
CA GLU A 67 -15.36 10.24 32.16
C GLU A 67 -16.65 9.57 31.72
N PHE A 68 -16.80 8.29 32.06
CA PHE A 68 -18.02 7.53 31.77
C PHE A 68 -18.56 6.96 33.07
N ASP A 69 -19.70 7.50 33.49
CA ASP A 69 -20.38 7.10 34.72
C ASP A 69 -21.26 5.88 34.45
N SER A 70 -21.04 4.81 35.22
CA SER A 70 -21.75 3.51 35.26
C SER A 70 -22.54 3.14 33.99
N PHE A 71 -21.97 2.28 33.15
CA PHE A 71 -22.62 1.71 31.97
C PHE A 71 -22.50 0.19 31.92
N ALA A 72 -23.47 -0.49 31.30
CA ALA A 72 -23.46 -1.94 31.14
C ALA A 72 -22.49 -2.35 30.02
N LEU A 73 -21.69 -3.39 30.26
CA LEU A 73 -20.74 -3.97 29.30
C LEU A 73 -21.32 -5.12 28.45
N ASN A 74 -22.55 -5.58 28.75
CA ASN A 74 -23.24 -6.69 28.10
C ASN A 74 -24.50 -6.18 27.36
N PHE A 75 -24.34 -5.39 26.29
CA PHE A 75 -25.40 -4.51 25.73
C PHE A 75 -26.63 -5.22 25.12
N GLU A 76 -26.53 -6.51 24.81
CA GLU A 76 -27.64 -7.29 24.26
C GLU A 76 -28.01 -8.43 25.22
N TRP A 77 -29.29 -8.82 25.25
CA TRP A 77 -29.87 -10.00 25.92
C TRP A 77 -30.41 -9.79 27.36
N MET A 78 -31.70 -10.13 27.52
CA MET A 78 -32.53 -9.99 28.73
C MET A 78 -32.46 -11.24 29.63
N GLU A 79 -31.33 -11.94 29.64
CA GLU A 79 -31.13 -13.14 30.48
C GLU A 79 -29.98 -12.87 31.47
N ASP A 80 -30.28 -13.05 32.75
CA ASP A 80 -29.84 -12.20 33.86
C ASP A 80 -28.87 -12.94 34.82
N ASP A 81 -28.13 -13.94 34.32
CA ASP A 81 -27.43 -14.95 35.13
C ASP A 81 -25.91 -15.06 34.81
N GLN A 82 -25.19 -13.94 34.65
CA GLN A 82 -23.73 -14.01 34.43
C GLN A 82 -22.99 -14.46 35.69
N THR A 83 -22.15 -15.51 35.60
CA THR A 83 -21.50 -16.16 36.75
C THR A 83 -20.04 -15.76 36.96
N SER A 84 -19.33 -15.33 35.92
CA SER A 84 -17.94 -14.87 35.93
C SER A 84 -17.62 -13.98 34.73
N PHE A 85 -16.66 -13.07 34.87
CA PHE A 85 -16.17 -12.25 33.76
C PHE A 85 -14.71 -11.81 33.97
N ASP A 86 -14.08 -11.39 32.88
CA ASP A 86 -12.75 -10.79 32.87
C ASP A 86 -12.63 -9.75 31.74
N ILE A 87 -11.67 -8.82 31.87
CA ILE A 87 -11.48 -7.68 30.96
C ILE A 87 -10.01 -7.46 30.64
N ALA A 88 -9.71 -7.01 29.42
CA ALA A 88 -8.36 -6.63 29.01
C ALA A 88 -8.37 -5.37 28.10
N PRO A 89 -7.33 -4.53 28.17
CA PRO A 89 -7.17 -3.42 27.22
C PRO A 89 -6.75 -3.94 25.84
N THR A 90 -7.18 -3.27 24.76
CA THR A 90 -6.65 -3.43 23.38
C THR A 90 -5.94 -2.14 22.95
N HIS A 91 -5.29 -2.12 21.78
CA HIS A 91 -4.68 -0.88 21.26
C HIS A 91 -5.69 0.24 21.04
N ASP A 92 -6.92 -0.13 20.73
CA ASP A 92 -8.01 0.73 20.26
C ASP A 92 -9.26 0.65 21.16
N GLY A 93 -9.11 0.22 22.41
CA GLY A 93 -10.23 0.10 23.36
C GLY A 93 -10.03 -0.98 24.42
N PHE A 94 -11.00 -1.88 24.55
CA PHE A 94 -10.97 -2.98 25.51
C PHE A 94 -11.85 -4.16 25.08
N VAL A 95 -11.59 -5.32 25.66
CA VAL A 95 -12.37 -6.54 25.47
C VAL A 95 -12.89 -7.07 26.80
N VAL A 96 -14.10 -7.61 26.79
CA VAL A 96 -14.71 -8.32 27.93
C VAL A 96 -15.08 -9.74 27.51
N VAL A 97 -14.76 -10.71 28.37
CA VAL A 97 -15.22 -12.10 28.24
C VAL A 97 -16.05 -12.45 29.46
N TYR A 98 -17.18 -13.10 29.27
CA TYR A 98 -18.08 -13.48 30.36
C TYR A 98 -18.78 -14.81 30.11
N SER A 99 -19.13 -15.48 31.21
CA SER A 99 -20.00 -16.66 31.20
C SER A 99 -21.46 -16.25 31.35
N ASP A 100 -22.31 -16.85 30.54
CA ASP A 100 -23.74 -16.61 30.47
C ASP A 100 -24.49 -17.91 30.78
N GLU A 101 -25.14 -18.00 31.95
CA GLU A 101 -25.83 -19.21 32.41
C GLU A 101 -27.25 -19.26 31.81
N SER A 102 -27.55 -20.27 30.99
CA SER A 102 -28.92 -20.58 30.55
C SER A 102 -29.37 -21.91 31.15
N GLY A 103 -29.78 -21.88 32.41
CA GLY A 103 -30.36 -23.03 33.11
C GLY A 103 -29.36 -23.92 33.85
N ALA A 104 -28.73 -24.90 33.18
CA ALA A 104 -27.72 -25.79 33.79
C ALA A 104 -26.43 -25.90 32.96
N GLU A 105 -26.37 -25.14 31.87
CA GLU A 105 -25.26 -25.07 30.92
C GLU A 105 -24.95 -23.57 30.75
N GLU A 106 -23.67 -23.25 30.62
CA GLU A 106 -23.10 -21.92 30.42
C GLU A 106 -22.61 -21.76 28.96
N THR A 107 -22.64 -20.54 28.45
CA THR A 107 -22.00 -20.16 27.18
C THR A 107 -20.98 -19.05 27.44
N LEU A 108 -19.79 -19.15 26.85
CA LEU A 108 -18.80 -18.07 26.92
C LEU A 108 -19.01 -17.08 25.77
N ARG A 109 -19.04 -15.79 26.11
CA ARG A 109 -19.25 -14.68 25.18
C ARG A 109 -18.10 -13.69 25.25
N ILE A 110 -17.91 -12.94 24.17
CA ILE A 110 -16.89 -11.89 24.06
C ILE A 110 -17.47 -10.64 23.42
N GLU A 111 -17.09 -9.48 23.95
CA GLU A 111 -17.40 -8.16 23.37
C GLU A 111 -16.11 -7.34 23.29
N ARG A 112 -15.71 -6.98 22.07
CA ARG A 112 -14.61 -6.04 21.79
C ARG A 112 -15.21 -4.65 21.59
N ASN A 113 -14.81 -3.70 22.41
CA ASN A 113 -15.28 -2.33 22.42
C ASN A 113 -14.15 -1.40 21.96
N PHE A 114 -14.43 -0.52 21.00
CA PHE A 114 -13.48 0.43 20.43
C PHE A 114 -13.55 1.79 21.17
N GLU A 115 -12.55 2.66 20.98
CA GLU A 115 -12.49 3.99 21.63
C GLU A 115 -13.70 4.89 21.33
N ASP A 116 -14.33 4.72 20.16
CA ASP A 116 -15.56 5.42 19.78
C ASP A 116 -16.84 4.79 20.40
N PHE A 117 -16.67 3.79 21.27
CA PHE A 117 -17.71 2.98 21.90
C PHE A 117 -18.59 2.19 20.93
N SER A 118 -18.15 2.02 19.67
CA SER A 118 -18.66 0.93 18.85
C SER A 118 -18.19 -0.41 19.42
N TYR A 119 -18.95 -1.48 19.20
CA TYR A 119 -18.60 -2.80 19.71
C TYR A 119 -18.84 -3.90 18.67
N ARG A 120 -18.05 -4.97 18.77
CA ARG A 120 -18.24 -6.24 18.06
C ARG A 120 -18.52 -7.34 19.07
N TYR A 121 -19.49 -8.17 18.76
CA TYR A 121 -19.96 -9.25 19.64
C TYR A 121 -19.67 -10.62 19.02
N GLY A 122 -19.28 -11.59 19.86
CA GLY A 122 -19.04 -12.97 19.47
C GLY A 122 -19.43 -13.99 20.54
N THR A 123 -19.72 -15.22 20.10
CA THR A 123 -19.94 -16.38 20.98
C THR A 123 -18.74 -17.32 20.86
N LEU A 124 -18.05 -17.58 21.96
CA LEU A 124 -16.80 -18.36 22.01
C LEU A 124 -17.05 -19.87 22.04
N THR A 125 -18.08 -20.31 22.77
CA THR A 125 -18.39 -21.73 22.98
C THR A 125 -19.84 -22.05 22.65
N ASN A 126 -20.17 -23.34 22.48
CA ASN A 126 -21.57 -23.77 22.54
C ASN A 126 -21.99 -23.89 24.03
N GLU A 127 -23.23 -24.25 24.32
CA GLU A 127 -23.68 -24.55 25.70
C GLU A 127 -22.86 -25.70 26.31
N GLY A 128 -22.34 -25.52 27.53
CA GLY A 128 -21.49 -26.48 28.26
C GLY A 128 -21.20 -26.08 29.72
N ASP A 129 -20.31 -26.80 30.42
CA ASP A 129 -19.89 -26.46 31.80
C ASP A 129 -18.53 -25.71 31.76
N TYR A 130 -18.57 -24.38 31.63
CA TYR A 130 -17.38 -23.52 31.59
C TYR A 130 -17.23 -22.72 32.88
N ASP A 131 -16.02 -22.30 33.26
CA ASP A 131 -15.81 -21.43 34.44
C ASP A 131 -14.50 -20.64 34.31
N ARG A 132 -14.44 -19.49 34.99
CA ARG A 132 -13.28 -18.59 35.09
C ARG A 132 -12.62 -18.28 33.74
N PRO A 133 -13.37 -17.69 32.77
CA PRO A 133 -12.72 -17.15 31.60
C PRO A 133 -11.73 -16.06 32.01
N GLN A 134 -10.54 -16.06 31.43
CA GLN A 134 -9.54 -15.00 31.51
C GLN A 134 -9.23 -14.50 30.10
N VAL A 135 -8.97 -13.21 29.95
CA VAL A 135 -8.68 -12.59 28.66
C VAL A 135 -7.46 -11.68 28.77
N VAL A 136 -6.59 -11.73 27.77
CA VAL A 136 -5.49 -10.78 27.59
C VAL A 136 -5.34 -10.43 26.12
N ALA A 137 -4.92 -9.20 25.83
CA ALA A 137 -4.58 -8.77 24.47
C ALA A 137 -3.08 -8.49 24.36
N ASN A 138 -2.52 -8.76 23.19
CA ASN A 138 -1.13 -8.49 22.89
C ASN A 138 -0.95 -7.02 22.53
N LEU A 139 -0.38 -6.24 23.45
CA LEU A 139 -0.13 -4.80 23.27
C LEU A 139 1.26 -4.49 22.71
N LEU A 140 1.91 -5.44 22.02
CA LEU A 140 3.16 -5.18 21.32
C LEU A 140 2.89 -4.41 20.01
N PRO A 141 3.77 -3.48 19.60
CA PRO A 141 3.54 -2.67 18.40
C PRO A 141 3.26 -3.52 17.15
N GLY A 142 2.11 -3.29 16.53
CA GLY A 142 1.69 -3.99 15.31
C GLY A 142 1.17 -5.41 15.52
N ASN A 143 0.67 -5.74 16.72
CA ASN A 143 -0.09 -6.95 17.00
C ASN A 143 -1.30 -6.55 17.85
N ASP A 144 -2.45 -7.20 17.69
CA ASP A 144 -3.63 -6.97 18.56
C ASP A 144 -4.38 -8.27 18.86
N ASP A 145 -3.64 -9.38 18.92
CA ASP A 145 -4.17 -10.71 19.17
C ASP A 145 -4.79 -10.80 20.57
N ILE A 146 -6.00 -11.36 20.64
CA ILE A 146 -6.72 -11.59 21.90
C ILE A 146 -6.63 -13.07 22.25
N PHE A 147 -6.11 -13.37 23.43
CA PHE A 147 -6.05 -14.73 23.97
C PHE A 147 -7.09 -14.91 25.06
N VAL A 148 -7.96 -15.90 24.87
CA VAL A 148 -8.99 -16.27 25.85
C VAL A 148 -8.72 -17.67 26.35
N VAL A 149 -8.71 -17.85 27.67
CA VAL A 149 -8.50 -19.13 28.34
C VAL A 149 -9.54 -19.37 29.42
N TYR A 150 -10.05 -20.59 29.53
CA TYR A 150 -11.15 -20.91 30.42
C TYR A 150 -11.10 -22.36 30.89
N GLY A 151 -11.75 -22.64 32.02
CA GLY A 151 -12.00 -24.01 32.46
C GLY A 151 -13.09 -24.65 31.61
N ASN A 152 -12.84 -25.85 31.09
CA ASN A 152 -13.82 -26.68 30.40
C ASN A 152 -14.07 -27.94 31.23
N PHE A 153 -15.19 -27.97 31.94
CA PHE A 153 -15.54 -29.08 32.81
C PHE A 153 -16.26 -30.23 32.12
N ASP A 154 -16.63 -30.08 30.84
CA ASP A 154 -17.20 -31.17 30.05
C ASP A 154 -16.14 -32.21 29.67
N ASP A 155 -14.88 -31.81 29.53
CA ASP A 155 -13.74 -32.68 29.26
C ASP A 155 -12.62 -32.64 30.33
N ASP A 156 -12.91 -31.98 31.46
CA ASP A 156 -12.01 -31.78 32.59
C ASP A 156 -10.65 -31.15 32.15
N GLN A 157 -10.69 -30.19 31.21
CA GLN A 157 -9.52 -29.47 30.69
C GLN A 157 -9.52 -27.96 31.03
N VAL A 158 -8.39 -27.34 30.74
CA VAL A 158 -8.29 -25.89 30.52
C VAL A 158 -8.07 -25.71 29.03
N ASP A 159 -8.99 -24.99 28.40
CA ASP A 159 -8.97 -24.72 26.96
C ASP A 159 -8.69 -23.25 26.70
N ALA A 160 -8.11 -22.97 25.55
CA ALA A 160 -7.89 -21.62 25.09
C ALA A 160 -8.08 -21.49 23.58
N LEU A 161 -8.26 -20.25 23.14
CA LEU A 161 -8.28 -19.84 21.75
C LEU A 161 -7.58 -18.50 21.61
N VAL A 162 -7.15 -18.22 20.39
CA VAL A 162 -6.60 -16.92 19.99
C VAL A 162 -7.53 -16.33 18.94
N ILE A 163 -7.80 -15.04 19.05
CA ILE A 163 -8.48 -14.22 18.06
C ILE A 163 -7.39 -13.34 17.46
N ASP A 164 -7.18 -13.50 16.16
CA ASP A 164 -6.17 -12.77 15.38
C ASP A 164 -6.54 -11.29 15.23
N GLU A 165 -5.59 -10.44 14.83
CA GLU A 165 -5.77 -8.99 14.65
C GLU A 165 -6.92 -8.63 13.69
N ASP A 166 -7.23 -9.51 12.72
CA ASP A 166 -8.37 -9.42 11.80
C ASP A 166 -9.72 -9.86 12.42
N ASP A 167 -9.80 -10.02 13.75
CA ASP A 167 -10.91 -10.62 14.51
C ASP A 167 -11.24 -12.07 14.09
N SER A 168 -10.25 -12.81 13.60
CA SER A 168 -10.43 -14.19 13.13
C SER A 168 -10.19 -15.22 14.24
N PHE A 169 -11.15 -16.12 14.46
CA PHE A 169 -11.05 -17.14 15.52
C PHE A 169 -10.13 -18.30 15.08
N LEU A 170 -8.99 -18.45 15.76
CA LEU A 170 -8.16 -19.65 15.61
C LEU A 170 -8.81 -20.86 16.32
N PRO A 171 -8.45 -22.10 15.92
CA PRO A 171 -9.01 -23.29 16.55
C PRO A 171 -8.68 -23.36 18.05
N THR A 172 -9.69 -23.70 18.86
CA THR A 172 -9.54 -23.99 20.29
C THR A 172 -8.53 -25.12 20.52
N PHE A 173 -7.70 -24.98 21.56
CA PHE A 173 -6.70 -25.96 21.95
C PHE A 173 -6.63 -26.11 23.48
N ALA A 174 -6.27 -27.31 23.94
CA ALA A 174 -6.06 -27.57 25.36
C ALA A 174 -4.73 -26.95 25.82
N VAL A 175 -4.78 -26.15 26.89
CA VAL A 175 -3.61 -25.49 27.49
C VAL A 175 -2.75 -26.46 28.30
N GLN A 176 -3.36 -27.55 28.77
CA GLN A 176 -2.68 -28.60 29.52
C GLN A 176 -2.28 -29.80 28.65
N ASN A 177 -1.14 -30.43 28.96
CA ASN A 177 -0.87 -31.77 28.45
C ASN A 177 -1.76 -32.77 29.19
N PRO A 178 -2.25 -33.85 28.58
CA PRO A 178 -3.14 -34.79 29.24
C PRO A 178 -2.49 -35.36 30.51
N THR A 179 -3.03 -35.01 31.69
CA THR A 179 -2.60 -35.61 32.96
C THR A 179 -3.65 -36.62 33.43
N ALA A 180 -3.21 -37.64 34.17
CA ALA A 180 -4.08 -38.73 34.64
C ALA A 180 -4.85 -38.38 35.93
N SER A 181 -4.99 -37.09 36.29
CA SER A 181 -5.61 -36.68 37.55
C SER A 181 -7.15 -36.74 37.45
N ALA A 182 -7.80 -37.13 38.55
CA ALA A 182 -9.26 -37.22 38.65
C ALA A 182 -9.90 -35.96 39.27
N VAL A 183 -9.12 -34.89 39.39
CA VAL A 183 -9.53 -33.62 39.99
C VAL A 183 -9.62 -32.57 38.89
N ARG A 184 -10.74 -31.82 38.87
CA ARG A 184 -11.01 -30.80 37.86
C ARG A 184 -9.94 -29.70 37.89
N PRO A 185 -9.22 -29.45 36.78
CA PRO A 185 -8.30 -28.33 36.70
C PRO A 185 -9.10 -27.01 36.62
N PHE A 186 -8.46 -25.90 36.95
CA PHE A 186 -9.05 -24.58 36.74
C PHE A 186 -7.98 -23.53 36.47
N VAL A 187 -8.37 -22.53 35.69
CA VAL A 187 -7.56 -21.34 35.37
C VAL A 187 -7.49 -20.44 36.59
N GLU A 188 -6.32 -19.82 36.79
CA GLU A 188 -6.17 -18.70 37.72
C GLU A 188 -6.19 -17.38 36.95
N ASP A 189 -5.24 -17.20 36.03
CA ASP A 189 -4.95 -15.92 35.37
C ASP A 189 -4.02 -16.16 34.14
N ALA A 190 -3.93 -15.19 33.24
CA ALA A 190 -3.12 -15.23 32.03
C ALA A 190 -2.42 -13.89 31.74
N VAL A 191 -1.29 -13.92 31.03
CA VAL A 191 -0.54 -12.72 30.63
C VAL A 191 0.08 -12.86 29.25
N VAL A 192 0.37 -11.72 28.61
CA VAL A 192 1.21 -11.67 27.40
C VAL A 192 2.66 -11.41 27.79
N LEU A 193 3.56 -12.30 27.37
CA LEU A 193 5.00 -12.16 27.60
C LEU A 193 5.59 -11.12 26.64
N SER A 194 6.68 -10.47 27.06
CA SER A 194 7.45 -9.50 26.24
C SER A 194 7.91 -9.98 24.84
N ASN A 195 7.74 -11.27 24.52
CA ASN A 195 8.05 -11.85 23.22
C ASN A 195 6.79 -12.29 22.44
N GLY A 196 5.60 -11.79 22.81
CA GLY A 196 4.32 -12.06 22.16
C GLY A 196 3.64 -13.37 22.56
N ASN A 197 4.33 -14.26 23.28
CA ASN A 197 3.72 -15.53 23.70
C ASN A 197 2.76 -15.34 24.88
N PHE A 198 1.71 -16.15 24.93
CA PHE A 198 0.74 -16.17 26.02
C PHE A 198 1.18 -17.14 27.12
N ALA A 199 1.10 -16.72 28.39
CA ALA A 199 1.36 -17.57 29.54
C ALA A 199 0.10 -17.71 30.39
N THR A 200 -0.35 -18.95 30.62
CA THR A 200 -1.51 -19.26 31.46
C THR A 200 -1.07 -19.91 32.77
N LEU A 201 -1.45 -19.32 33.90
CA LEU A 201 -1.35 -19.95 35.21
C LEU A 201 -2.62 -20.75 35.51
N PHE A 202 -2.46 -22.03 35.82
CA PHE A 202 -3.58 -22.91 36.15
C PHE A 202 -3.19 -23.95 37.20
N TRP A 203 -4.20 -24.44 37.91
CA TRP A 203 -4.05 -25.57 38.81
C TRP A 203 -4.51 -26.86 38.13
N SER A 204 -3.62 -27.84 38.03
CA SER A 204 -3.86 -29.09 37.30
C SER A 204 -4.54 -30.19 38.13
N GLY A 205 -5.06 -29.86 39.31
CA GLY A 205 -5.56 -30.85 40.30
C GLY A 205 -4.52 -31.32 41.33
N ASP A 206 -3.23 -31.32 40.97
CA ASP A 206 -2.14 -31.80 41.82
C ASP A 206 -0.96 -30.82 41.94
N ALA A 207 -0.87 -29.86 41.02
CA ALA A 207 0.23 -28.89 40.95
C ALA A 207 -0.24 -27.56 40.33
N ASN A 208 0.50 -26.50 40.63
CA ASN A 208 0.37 -25.22 39.94
C ASN A 208 1.32 -25.22 38.75
N LEU A 209 0.80 -24.94 37.55
CA LEU A 209 1.55 -24.98 36.29
C LEU A 209 1.39 -23.65 35.55
N VAL A 210 2.44 -23.26 34.82
CA VAL A 210 2.35 -22.23 33.78
C VAL A 210 2.55 -22.88 32.41
N SER A 211 1.59 -22.72 31.51
CA SER A 211 1.71 -23.13 30.11
C SER A 211 2.04 -21.92 29.26
N ILE A 212 2.97 -22.06 28.31
CA ILE A 212 3.34 -21.00 27.37
C ILE A 212 2.91 -21.42 25.96
N ALA A 213 2.08 -20.61 25.33
CA ALA A 213 1.55 -20.78 23.98
C ALA A 213 2.06 -19.68 23.04
N THR A 214 2.29 -20.00 21.77
CA THR A 214 2.54 -18.99 20.74
C THR A 214 1.25 -18.29 20.30
N GLU A 215 1.37 -17.15 19.64
CA GLU A 215 0.27 -16.44 18.95
C GLU A 215 -0.55 -17.38 18.05
N GLY A 216 0.11 -18.27 17.30
CA GLY A 216 -0.59 -19.30 16.50
C GLY A 216 -1.24 -20.46 17.28
N GLY A 217 -1.49 -20.33 18.59
CA GLY A 217 -2.20 -21.32 19.41
C GLY A 217 -1.44 -22.62 19.73
N ARG A 218 -0.10 -22.59 19.73
CA ARG A 218 0.74 -23.79 19.95
C ARG A 218 1.45 -23.74 21.29
N ILE A 219 1.23 -24.73 22.15
CA ILE A 219 1.99 -24.90 23.40
C ILE A 219 3.47 -25.19 23.10
N ILE A 220 4.36 -24.36 23.65
CA ILE A 220 5.82 -24.47 23.51
C ILE A 220 6.52 -24.88 24.80
N ASN A 221 5.93 -24.61 25.97
CA ASN A 221 6.47 -25.06 27.24
C ASN A 221 5.38 -25.21 28.32
N GLN A 222 5.64 -26.06 29.31
CA GLN A 222 4.88 -26.16 30.55
C GLN A 222 5.83 -26.26 31.74
N THR A 223 5.72 -25.29 32.65
CA THR A 223 6.59 -25.14 33.80
C THR A 223 5.84 -25.46 35.08
N LEU A 224 6.45 -26.28 35.93
CA LEU A 224 5.99 -26.48 37.31
C LEU A 224 6.35 -25.25 38.15
N VAL A 225 5.34 -24.59 38.72
CA VAL A 225 5.56 -23.47 39.62
C VAL A 225 6.21 -24.01 40.90
N ALA A 226 7.38 -23.46 41.25
CA ALA A 226 8.05 -23.77 42.50
C ALA A 226 7.17 -23.36 43.71
N GLY A 227 7.31 -24.08 44.83
CA GLY A 227 6.49 -23.86 46.03
C GLY A 227 5.18 -24.66 46.03
N SER A 228 4.53 -24.71 47.20
CA SER A 228 3.26 -25.43 47.42
C SER A 228 2.11 -24.44 47.63
N PHE A 229 1.87 -23.57 46.64
CA PHE A 229 0.80 -22.55 46.75
C PHE A 229 -0.55 -23.23 46.90
N ASN A 230 -1.21 -22.99 48.04
CA ASN A 230 -2.46 -23.67 48.39
C ASN A 230 -3.72 -22.84 48.09
N ALA A 231 -3.58 -21.53 47.84
CA ALA A 231 -4.67 -20.63 47.45
C ALA A 231 -4.14 -19.32 46.85
N ALA A 232 -5.04 -18.57 46.21
CA ALA A 232 -4.88 -17.19 45.75
C ALA A 232 -3.56 -16.96 44.99
N ARG A 233 -3.55 -17.44 43.75
CA ARG A 233 -2.41 -17.40 42.84
C ARG A 233 -2.65 -16.32 41.80
N ASP A 234 -1.57 -15.74 41.31
CA ASP A 234 -1.62 -14.63 40.34
C ASP A 234 -0.32 -14.59 39.52
N ILE A 235 -0.37 -14.05 38.31
CA ILE A 235 0.78 -13.95 37.41
C ILE A 235 0.89 -12.55 36.80
N ALA A 236 2.11 -12.02 36.67
CA ALA A 236 2.37 -10.79 35.92
C ALA A 236 3.55 -10.97 34.95
N SER A 237 3.42 -10.45 33.75
CA SER A 237 4.50 -10.35 32.76
C SER A 237 5.40 -9.16 33.06
N LEU A 238 6.70 -9.38 33.18
CA LEU A 238 7.66 -8.32 33.56
C LEU A 238 8.12 -7.54 32.32
N ALA A 239 8.19 -6.20 32.44
CA ALA A 239 8.56 -5.31 31.33
C ALA A 239 9.96 -5.60 30.75
N ASP A 240 10.93 -5.95 31.61
CA ASP A 240 12.30 -6.32 31.21
C ASP A 240 12.42 -7.77 30.71
N GLY A 241 11.30 -8.50 30.67
CA GLY A 241 11.18 -9.88 30.20
C GLY A 241 10.99 -10.92 31.30
N GLY A 242 10.30 -12.01 30.95
CA GLY A 242 9.89 -13.06 31.87
C GLY A 242 8.54 -12.79 32.53
N TYR A 243 8.25 -13.55 33.59
CA TYR A 243 7.02 -13.43 34.38
C TYR A 243 7.26 -13.78 35.85
N VAL A 244 6.43 -13.23 36.73
CA VAL A 244 6.41 -13.56 38.16
C VAL A 244 5.10 -14.27 38.50
N VAL A 245 5.18 -15.36 39.25
CA VAL A 245 4.01 -16.05 39.81
C VAL A 245 4.05 -15.88 41.32
N VAL A 246 2.96 -15.39 41.90
CA VAL A 246 2.81 -15.21 43.35
C VAL A 246 1.71 -16.12 43.91
N GLY A 247 1.81 -16.46 45.17
CA GLY A 247 0.78 -17.26 45.83
C GLY A 247 0.99 -17.40 47.32
N LYS A 248 -0.05 -17.88 48.00
CA LYS A 248 0.01 -18.17 49.43
C LYS A 248 0.54 -19.57 49.70
N GLU A 249 1.53 -19.69 50.59
CA GLU A 249 2.03 -20.96 51.09
C GLU A 249 1.72 -21.16 52.60
N GLY A 250 1.21 -22.34 52.97
CA GLY A 250 1.03 -22.73 54.38
C GLY A 250 -0.36 -22.48 54.98
N SER A 251 -0.50 -22.71 56.29
CA SER A 251 -1.80 -22.73 57.00
C SER A 251 -2.30 -21.33 57.41
N HIS A 252 -3.13 -21.21 58.46
CA HIS A 252 -3.89 -19.98 58.80
C HIS A 252 -3.04 -18.69 58.99
N TYR A 253 -1.71 -18.79 59.10
CA TYR A 253 -0.76 -17.65 59.15
C TYR A 253 0.32 -17.74 58.05
N GLY A 254 0.01 -18.42 56.94
CA GLY A 254 0.93 -18.67 55.83
C GLY A 254 1.53 -17.39 55.25
N GLU A 255 2.63 -17.54 54.51
CA GLU A 255 3.37 -16.44 53.88
C GLU A 255 2.97 -16.28 52.41
N ILE A 256 3.23 -15.10 51.84
CA ILE A 256 3.15 -14.91 50.39
C ILE A 256 4.54 -15.13 49.82
N LEU A 257 4.61 -16.05 48.86
CA LEU A 257 5.81 -16.37 48.10
C LEU A 257 5.60 -15.99 46.63
N GLY A 258 6.69 -15.94 45.90
CA GLY A 258 6.67 -15.74 44.48
C GLY A 258 7.96 -16.15 43.82
N HIS A 259 7.85 -16.60 42.58
CA HIS A 259 8.97 -17.08 41.78
C HIS A 259 8.97 -16.36 40.43
N ILE A 260 10.15 -15.95 40.01
CA ILE A 260 10.39 -15.22 38.76
C ILE A 260 10.96 -16.21 37.75
N TYR A 261 10.43 -16.20 36.54
CA TYR A 261 10.81 -17.06 35.42
C TYR A 261 11.17 -16.21 34.20
N ASP A 262 12.03 -16.73 33.33
CA ASP A 262 12.27 -16.11 32.02
C ASP A 262 11.14 -16.42 31.02
N ASN A 263 11.17 -15.81 29.83
CA ASN A 263 10.17 -16.05 28.76
C ASN A 263 10.12 -17.51 28.27
N ALA A 264 11.14 -18.31 28.56
CA ALA A 264 11.17 -19.72 28.24
C ALA A 264 10.62 -20.58 29.39
N GLY A 265 10.23 -19.98 30.52
CA GLY A 265 9.69 -20.66 31.70
C GLY A 265 10.75 -21.26 32.62
N ASN A 266 12.03 -20.86 32.52
CA ASN A 266 13.06 -21.29 33.46
C ASN A 266 13.07 -20.39 34.70
N ALA A 267 13.18 -20.97 35.89
CA ALA A 267 13.25 -20.20 37.13
C ALA A 267 14.53 -19.34 37.20
N VAL A 268 14.36 -18.04 37.45
CA VAL A 268 15.42 -17.02 37.53
C VAL A 268 15.70 -16.64 38.98
N ALA A 269 14.66 -16.35 39.76
CA ALA A 269 14.76 -15.88 41.13
C ALA A 269 13.52 -16.24 41.96
N GLU A 270 13.61 -15.99 43.27
CA GLU A 270 12.50 -16.10 44.23
C GLU A 270 12.41 -14.76 44.97
N ILE A 271 11.18 -14.30 45.21
CA ILE A 271 10.98 -13.04 45.94
C ILE A 271 11.32 -13.21 47.41
N ILE A 272 11.64 -12.11 48.09
CA ILE A 272 11.69 -12.12 49.56
C ILE A 272 10.27 -12.39 50.10
N PRO A 273 10.06 -13.46 50.89
CA PRO A 273 8.73 -13.81 51.40
C PRO A 273 8.08 -12.69 52.19
N ILE A 274 6.78 -12.50 52.01
CA ILE A 274 5.99 -11.53 52.77
C ILE A 274 5.35 -12.23 53.96
N GLU A 275 5.88 -11.95 55.15
CA GLU A 275 5.33 -12.40 56.43
C GLU A 275 5.02 -11.21 57.35
N MET A 276 3.82 -11.22 57.95
CA MET A 276 3.44 -10.25 58.99
C MET A 276 3.17 -10.94 60.31
N SER A 277 4.14 -10.89 61.21
CA SER A 277 4.11 -11.57 62.51
C SER A 277 2.78 -11.37 63.25
N GLY A 278 2.02 -12.46 63.42
CA GLY A 278 0.76 -12.48 64.18
C GLY A 278 -0.50 -12.14 63.38
N TYR A 279 -0.37 -11.90 62.07
CA TYR A 279 -1.47 -11.63 61.15
C TYR A 279 -1.55 -12.70 60.08
N VAL A 280 -2.75 -12.90 59.53
CA VAL A 280 -2.96 -13.69 58.32
C VAL A 280 -2.63 -12.80 57.13
N VAL A 281 -1.74 -13.23 56.25
CA VAL A 281 -1.60 -12.65 54.90
C VAL A 281 -2.34 -13.53 53.88
N ASN A 282 -3.04 -12.91 52.94
CA ASN A 282 -3.90 -13.62 52.00
C ASN A 282 -4.12 -12.81 50.72
N GLU A 283 -4.70 -13.46 49.71
CA GLU A 283 -5.18 -12.83 48.46
C GLU A 283 -4.11 -11.95 47.78
N PRO A 284 -2.89 -12.47 47.50
CA PRO A 284 -1.91 -11.71 46.75
C PRO A 284 -2.40 -11.47 45.32
N ARG A 285 -2.19 -10.24 44.85
CA ARG A 285 -2.33 -9.82 43.46
C ARG A 285 -1.06 -9.12 43.01
N VAL A 286 -0.64 -9.33 41.77
CA VAL A 286 0.61 -8.81 41.24
C VAL A 286 0.40 -8.06 39.93
N ALA A 287 1.04 -6.90 39.82
CA ALA A 287 1.17 -6.19 38.55
C ALA A 287 2.62 -5.80 38.31
N ALA A 288 3.04 -5.85 37.05
CA ALA A 288 4.37 -5.41 36.65
C ALA A 288 4.43 -3.89 36.56
N LEU A 289 5.61 -3.34 36.88
CA LEU A 289 5.90 -1.92 36.77
C LEU A 289 6.73 -1.64 35.51
N PRO A 290 6.62 -0.43 34.91
CA PRO A 290 7.38 -0.09 33.71
C PRO A 290 8.91 -0.14 33.85
N ASP A 291 9.43 -0.10 35.09
CA ASP A 291 10.87 -0.19 35.35
C ASP A 291 11.41 -1.63 35.49
N GLY A 292 10.61 -2.62 35.10
CA GLY A 292 10.93 -4.04 35.22
C GLY A 292 10.68 -4.62 36.62
N GLY A 293 10.37 -3.79 37.62
CA GLY A 293 9.90 -4.24 38.93
C GLY A 293 8.46 -4.75 38.90
N PHE A 294 7.93 -5.06 40.08
CA PHE A 294 6.52 -5.43 40.24
C PHE A 294 6.01 -5.04 41.63
N VAL A 295 4.70 -4.91 41.76
CA VAL A 295 4.01 -4.59 42.99
C VAL A 295 3.10 -5.74 43.37
N ILE A 296 3.12 -6.12 44.65
CA ILE A 296 2.20 -7.12 45.21
C ILE A 296 1.25 -6.43 46.17
N MET A 297 -0.05 -6.49 45.88
CA MET A 297 -1.13 -6.16 46.80
C MET A 297 -1.54 -7.41 47.58
N PHE A 298 -1.81 -7.27 48.88
CA PHE A 298 -2.23 -8.39 49.72
C PHE A 298 -3.03 -7.95 50.94
N GLU A 299 -3.86 -8.85 51.46
CA GLU A 299 -4.69 -8.65 52.64
C GLU A 299 -3.94 -8.99 53.94
N VAL A 300 -4.13 -8.21 55.01
CA VAL A 300 -3.51 -8.39 56.34
C VAL A 300 -4.55 -8.36 57.47
N GLY A 301 -4.85 -9.55 58.02
CA GLY A 301 -5.66 -9.68 59.23
C GLY A 301 -7.13 -9.29 59.07
N TYR A 302 -7.73 -9.72 57.96
CA TYR A 302 -9.12 -9.51 57.53
C TYR A 302 -9.45 -8.04 57.19
N GLY A 303 -9.47 -7.73 55.89
CA GLY A 303 -9.97 -6.48 55.30
C GLY A 303 -9.00 -5.31 55.17
N ARG A 304 -7.73 -5.46 55.59
CA ARG A 304 -6.73 -4.38 55.44
C ARG A 304 -5.75 -4.70 54.32
N TYR A 305 -5.76 -3.90 53.27
CA TYR A 305 -4.93 -4.12 52.10
C TYR A 305 -3.62 -3.38 52.20
N HIS A 306 -2.54 -4.10 51.93
CA HIS A 306 -1.19 -3.56 51.86
C HIS A 306 -0.63 -3.78 50.47
N ALA A 307 0.33 -2.94 50.08
CA ALA A 307 1.13 -3.12 48.88
C ALA A 307 2.62 -3.10 49.22
N GLN A 308 3.40 -3.86 48.46
CA GLN A 308 4.86 -3.85 48.54
C GLN A 308 5.47 -3.92 47.14
N ILE A 309 6.46 -3.06 46.86
CA ILE A 309 7.20 -3.07 45.59
C ILE A 309 8.43 -3.95 45.73
N PHE A 310 8.70 -4.69 44.67
CA PHE A 310 9.87 -5.52 44.46
C PHE A 310 10.62 -5.05 43.21
N ASN A 311 11.94 -5.14 43.25
CA ASN A 311 12.78 -4.96 42.06
C ASN A 311 12.66 -6.21 41.17
N ALA A 312 13.10 -6.11 39.92
CA ALA A 312 13.11 -7.22 38.95
C ALA A 312 13.82 -8.50 39.44
N ASP A 313 14.76 -8.39 40.39
CA ASP A 313 15.50 -9.52 40.97
C ASP A 313 14.78 -10.21 42.15
N GLY A 314 13.56 -9.77 42.50
CA GLY A 314 12.78 -10.29 43.62
C GLY A 314 13.15 -9.70 44.98
N SER A 315 14.12 -8.79 45.07
CA SER A 315 14.42 -8.07 46.30
C SER A 315 13.36 -6.99 46.60
N SER A 316 13.00 -6.82 47.87
CA SER A 316 12.04 -5.79 48.28
C SER A 316 12.60 -4.38 48.06
N ALA A 317 11.92 -3.57 47.26
CA ALA A 317 12.23 -2.16 47.06
C ALA A 317 11.64 -1.28 48.17
N THR A 318 10.46 -1.65 48.69
CA THR A 318 9.78 -0.97 49.79
C THR A 318 9.43 -1.93 50.93
N ALA A 319 9.08 -1.37 52.09
CA ALA A 319 8.37 -2.12 53.13
C ALA A 319 6.86 -2.15 52.82
N PRO A 320 6.09 -3.14 53.31
CA PRO A 320 4.64 -3.14 53.20
C PRO A 320 4.00 -1.83 53.66
N VAL A 321 3.17 -1.24 52.80
CA VAL A 321 2.43 0.00 53.11
C VAL A 321 0.93 -0.28 53.07
N LEU A 322 0.18 0.24 54.05
CA LEU A 322 -1.27 0.17 54.06
C LEU A 322 -1.85 1.07 52.95
N ILE A 323 -2.64 0.50 52.06
CA ILE A 323 -3.28 1.21 50.93
C ILE A 323 -4.79 1.40 51.14
N GLY A 324 -5.43 0.56 51.96
CA GLY A 324 -6.87 0.65 52.18
C GLY A 324 -7.37 -0.24 53.33
N ASP A 325 -8.54 0.09 53.84
CA ASP A 325 -9.28 -0.69 54.84
C ASP A 325 -10.71 -0.91 54.34
N GLY A 326 -11.01 -2.16 53.94
CA GLY A 326 -12.31 -2.60 53.44
C GLY A 326 -13.25 -3.15 54.51
N GLY A 327 -12.82 -3.26 55.79
CA GLY A 327 -13.67 -3.78 56.87
C GLY A 327 -13.71 -5.32 56.98
N PHE A 328 -14.43 -5.83 57.99
CA PHE A 328 -14.49 -7.27 58.29
C PHE A 328 -15.31 -7.99 57.21
N LEU A 329 -14.65 -8.73 56.30
CA LEU A 329 -15.21 -9.48 55.15
C LEU A 329 -14.99 -8.84 53.76
N ALA A 330 -14.14 -7.82 53.66
CA ALA A 330 -13.57 -7.43 52.37
C ALA A 330 -12.70 -8.57 51.78
N THR A 331 -12.91 -8.90 50.51
CA THR A 331 -12.24 -9.98 49.76
C THR A 331 -12.11 -9.56 48.29
N GLN A 332 -11.38 -10.28 47.45
CA GLN A 332 -11.26 -9.99 46.00
C GLN A 332 -10.56 -8.64 45.70
N PRO A 333 -9.31 -8.44 46.17
CA PRO A 333 -8.48 -7.37 45.65
C PRO A 333 -8.18 -7.61 44.17
N GLU A 334 -8.02 -6.53 43.42
CA GLU A 334 -7.42 -6.52 42.09
C GLU A 334 -6.48 -5.32 41.95
N ILE A 335 -5.51 -5.47 41.06
CA ILE A 335 -4.48 -4.47 40.81
C ILE A 335 -4.23 -4.37 39.31
N SER A 336 -4.00 -3.15 38.83
CA SER A 336 -3.53 -2.91 37.47
C SER A 336 -2.60 -1.71 37.43
N VAL A 337 -1.90 -1.55 36.32
CA VAL A 337 -0.98 -0.43 36.08
C VAL A 337 -1.40 0.26 34.80
N THR A 338 -1.59 1.58 34.85
CA THR A 338 -1.92 2.40 33.69
C THR A 338 -0.71 2.53 32.77
N ALA A 339 -0.95 2.85 31.48
CA ALA A 339 0.11 3.03 30.50
C ALA A 339 1.19 4.05 30.95
N ASP A 340 0.81 5.04 31.75
CA ASP A 340 1.72 6.06 32.29
C ASP A 340 2.42 5.65 33.62
N GLY A 341 2.21 4.41 34.07
CA GLY A 341 2.93 3.78 35.17
C GLY A 341 2.32 3.94 36.57
N ARG A 342 1.10 4.45 36.70
CA ARG A 342 0.42 4.55 38.00
C ARG A 342 -0.27 3.24 38.34
N ILE A 343 -0.35 2.98 39.64
CA ILE A 343 -0.88 1.72 40.18
C ILE A 343 -2.31 1.98 40.67
N VAL A 344 -3.26 1.25 40.11
CA VAL A 344 -4.66 1.30 40.52
C VAL A 344 -4.95 0.06 41.34
N PHE A 345 -5.34 0.27 42.59
CA PHE A 345 -5.79 -0.81 43.47
C PHE A 345 -7.30 -0.75 43.57
N VAL A 346 -7.95 -1.91 43.52
CA VAL A 346 -9.39 -2.05 43.70
C VAL A 346 -9.66 -3.17 44.70
N TRP A 347 -10.65 -2.97 45.56
CA TRP A 347 -11.12 -4.02 46.46
C TRP A 347 -12.60 -3.85 46.76
N HIS A 348 -13.20 -4.93 47.20
CA HIS A 348 -14.56 -4.94 47.70
C HIS A 348 -14.56 -4.65 49.22
N GLY A 349 -15.36 -3.68 49.68
CA GLY A 349 -15.44 -3.20 51.07
C GLY A 349 -16.84 -3.25 51.68
N GLU A 350 -16.92 -3.19 53.02
CA GLU A 350 -18.16 -3.14 53.82
C GLU A 350 -18.38 -1.74 54.42
N GLN A 351 -19.54 -1.13 54.15
CA GLN A 351 -19.97 0.10 54.83
C GLN A 351 -20.94 -0.19 55.99
N GLY A 352 -20.47 0.02 57.22
CA GLY A 352 -21.33 -0.02 58.41
C GLY A 352 -21.79 -1.42 58.84
N SER A 353 -22.64 -1.50 59.87
CA SER A 353 -23.05 -2.77 60.50
C SER A 353 -24.13 -3.54 59.71
N GLY A 354 -24.14 -3.42 58.38
CA GLY A 354 -25.13 -3.99 57.49
C GLY A 354 -24.47 -4.52 56.23
N SER A 355 -25.05 -5.59 55.69
CA SER A 355 -24.57 -6.43 54.58
C SER A 355 -24.42 -5.73 53.20
N SER A 356 -24.26 -4.41 53.15
CA SER A 356 -23.99 -3.64 51.95
C SER A 356 -22.53 -3.81 51.51
N ARG A 357 -22.38 -4.20 50.24
CA ARG A 357 -21.14 -4.57 49.56
C ARG A 357 -20.82 -3.51 48.52
N GLU A 358 -19.69 -2.82 48.66
CA GLU A 358 -19.31 -1.67 47.81
C GLU A 358 -17.89 -1.85 47.25
N ILE A 359 -17.56 -1.13 46.18
CA ILE A 359 -16.24 -1.19 45.54
C ILE A 359 -15.46 0.08 45.84
N TYR A 360 -14.23 -0.10 46.28
CA TYR A 360 -13.31 0.98 46.61
C TYR A 360 -12.06 0.88 45.74
N SER A 361 -11.51 2.04 45.43
CA SER A 361 -10.25 2.14 44.69
C SER A 361 -9.36 3.23 45.26
N THR A 362 -8.04 3.09 45.09
CA THR A 362 -7.04 4.13 45.34
C THR A 362 -6.00 4.09 44.22
N ILE A 363 -5.44 5.25 43.89
CA ILE A 363 -4.43 5.39 42.84
C ILE A 363 -3.14 5.84 43.50
N TRP A 364 -2.05 5.14 43.21
CA TRP A 364 -0.74 5.44 43.74
C TRP A 364 0.23 5.68 42.59
N ASP A 365 1.08 6.68 42.75
CA ASP A 365 2.11 7.01 41.77
C ASP A 365 3.47 6.51 42.28
N PRO A 366 4.09 5.50 41.63
CA PRO A 366 5.41 5.04 41.98
C PRO A 366 6.53 5.95 41.44
N ARG A 367 6.22 6.87 40.52
CA ARG A 367 7.19 7.81 39.92
C ARG A 367 7.71 8.77 41.00
N GLY A 368 9.03 8.92 41.10
CA GLY A 368 9.66 9.70 42.16
C GLY A 368 9.46 11.21 41.99
N GLU A 369 9.01 11.90 43.06
CA GLU A 369 8.72 13.35 43.14
C GLU A 369 8.29 14.00 41.81
N VAL A 370 7.26 13.43 41.19
CA VAL A 370 6.36 14.19 40.33
C VAL A 370 5.46 14.97 41.29
N ILE A 371 5.87 16.19 41.64
CA ILE A 371 4.90 17.18 42.11
C ILE A 371 4.09 17.53 40.87
N ASP A 372 2.83 17.17 40.92
CA ASP A 372 1.80 17.53 39.96
C ASP A 372 1.68 19.06 39.82
N PRO A 373 1.84 19.63 38.62
CA PRO A 373 1.43 20.99 38.32
C PRO A 373 -0.09 21.20 38.47
N ASP A 374 -0.90 20.13 38.46
CA ASP A 374 -2.36 20.15 38.46
C ASP A 374 -3.04 19.93 39.83
N ASP A 375 -2.36 20.23 40.96
CA ASP A 375 -3.08 20.55 42.22
C ASP A 375 -3.79 21.94 42.15
N TYR A 376 -4.32 22.29 40.96
CA TYR A 376 -5.25 23.39 40.69
C TYR A 376 -6.69 22.89 40.73
N GLY A 377 -7.02 22.22 41.84
CA GLY A 377 -8.28 21.52 42.01
C GLY A 377 -9.21 22.05 43.10
N GLN A 378 -8.74 22.40 44.30
CA GLN A 378 -9.54 23.14 45.31
C GLN A 378 -8.66 23.95 46.29
N LEU A 379 -8.82 25.27 46.22
CA LEU A 379 -8.32 26.31 47.15
C LEU A 379 -6.81 26.62 47.07
N ARG A 380 -6.46 27.59 46.20
CA ARG A 380 -5.70 28.76 46.63
C ARG A 380 -5.86 29.95 45.67
N THR A 381 -6.31 31.07 46.24
CA THR A 381 -6.29 32.38 45.62
C THR A 381 -4.89 32.96 45.71
N ASN A 382 -4.39 33.47 44.57
CA ASN A 382 -3.12 34.17 44.32
C ASN A 382 -2.04 33.31 43.65
N PHE A 383 -1.99 33.34 42.32
CA PHE A 383 -0.70 33.41 41.62
C PHE A 383 -0.68 34.61 40.67
N LEU A 384 0.49 35.19 40.57
CA LEU A 384 0.81 36.44 39.87
C LEU A 384 1.22 36.08 38.45
N ALA A 385 0.71 36.82 37.47
CA ALA A 385 1.13 36.79 36.07
C ALA A 385 2.66 36.76 35.91
N THR A 386 3.15 35.67 35.29
CA THR A 386 4.44 35.38 34.62
C THR A 386 4.99 34.02 35.08
N ASP A 387 4.54 32.91 34.48
CA ASP A 387 5.09 31.58 34.79
C ASP A 387 5.98 31.05 33.64
N THR A 388 7.16 30.54 34.02
CA THR A 388 8.07 29.82 33.13
C THR A 388 7.95 28.33 33.44
N ILE A 389 7.56 27.54 32.43
CA ILE A 389 7.42 26.08 32.48
C ILE A 389 8.68 25.45 31.87
N THR A 390 9.14 24.31 32.39
CA THR A 390 10.30 23.58 31.82
C THR A 390 9.95 22.11 31.64
N THR A 391 10.17 21.57 30.44
CA THR A 391 9.82 20.17 30.10
C THR A 391 10.81 19.17 30.72
N GLY A 392 10.47 17.88 30.72
CA GLY A 392 11.34 16.79 31.18
C GLY A 392 12.41 16.39 30.16
N ILE A 393 13.48 15.74 30.62
CA ILE A 393 14.61 15.33 29.76
C ILE A 393 14.35 14.11 28.86
N ASN A 394 13.18 13.46 28.97
CA ASN A 394 12.83 12.22 28.25
C ASN A 394 11.65 12.42 27.28
N GLY A 395 11.32 13.68 26.94
CA GLY A 395 10.13 14.03 26.18
C GLY A 395 8.89 14.20 27.07
N SER A 396 8.05 15.17 26.74
CA SER A 396 6.94 15.65 27.56
C SER A 396 5.78 16.11 26.69
N THR A 397 4.55 15.95 27.15
CA THR A 397 3.41 16.67 26.58
C THR A 397 3.05 17.82 27.51
N VAL A 398 3.08 19.06 27.02
CA VAL A 398 2.67 20.24 27.78
C VAL A 398 1.34 20.74 27.23
N LEU A 399 0.31 20.73 28.10
CA LEU A 399 -1.04 21.23 27.80
C LEU A 399 -1.20 22.64 28.41
N GLU A 400 -1.30 23.64 27.54
CA GLU A 400 -1.68 25.05 27.81
C GLU A 400 -0.73 25.94 28.64
N GLY A 401 -0.56 27.18 28.17
CA GLY A 401 -0.04 28.32 28.94
C GLY A 401 -1.02 29.49 28.76
N GLU A 402 -1.34 30.23 29.83
CA GLU A 402 -2.14 31.45 29.70
C GLU A 402 -1.30 32.56 29.01
N ILE A 403 -1.96 33.67 28.62
CA ILE A 403 -1.31 34.82 27.98
C ILE A 403 -0.10 35.32 28.81
N GLY A 404 1.10 35.19 28.24
CA GLY A 404 2.36 35.70 28.78
C GLY A 404 3.31 34.65 29.35
N ASP A 405 3.03 33.36 29.17
CA ASP A 405 3.86 32.26 29.68
C ASP A 405 5.11 32.00 28.81
N THR A 406 6.12 31.37 29.42
CA THR A 406 7.34 30.92 28.73
C THR A 406 7.52 29.43 28.92
N ILE A 407 7.57 28.63 27.86
CA ILE A 407 7.86 27.19 27.91
C ILE A 407 9.30 26.95 27.46
N LEU A 408 10.10 26.27 28.29
CA LEU A 408 11.49 25.91 28.01
C LEU A 408 11.64 24.40 27.90
N GLY A 409 11.81 23.91 26.68
CA GLY A 409 12.05 22.51 26.39
C GLY A 409 13.44 22.02 26.78
N GLN A 410 13.57 20.71 27.05
CA GLN A 410 14.82 20.02 27.40
C GLN A 410 15.19 18.99 26.32
N VAL A 411 16.07 18.01 26.60
CA VAL A 411 16.76 17.17 25.59
C VAL A 411 15.92 15.97 25.08
N GLY A 412 14.59 16.00 25.16
CA GLY A 412 13.74 14.92 24.65
C GLY A 412 12.58 15.44 23.83
N ASN A 413 12.02 14.57 22.98
CA ASN A 413 10.95 14.92 22.04
C ASN A 413 9.68 15.36 22.78
N ASP A 414 9.41 16.65 22.76
CA ASP A 414 8.30 17.29 23.46
C ASP A 414 7.14 17.61 22.50
N ASN A 415 5.90 17.44 22.98
CA ASN A 415 4.68 17.94 22.32
C ASN A 415 4.18 19.16 23.10
N ILE A 416 4.28 20.35 22.52
CA ILE A 416 3.96 21.62 23.18
C ILE A 416 2.70 22.23 22.57
N TYR A 417 1.59 22.24 23.31
CA TYR A 417 0.35 22.90 22.88
C TYR A 417 0.36 24.35 23.34
N THR A 418 0.38 25.28 22.38
CA THR A 418 0.39 26.71 22.68
C THR A 418 -1.03 27.24 22.74
N SER A 419 -1.41 27.90 23.84
CA SER A 419 -2.64 28.71 23.93
C SER A 419 -2.26 30.18 24.18
N GLY A 420 -3.02 31.13 23.61
CA GLY A 420 -2.78 32.56 23.82
C GLY A 420 -1.42 33.09 23.31
N SER A 421 -0.80 34.00 24.08
CA SER A 421 0.51 34.62 23.74
C SER A 421 1.63 34.08 24.61
N GLY A 422 2.84 33.93 24.08
CA GLY A 422 3.98 33.45 24.86
C GLY A 422 5.25 33.18 24.04
N ASP A 423 6.30 32.76 24.75
CA ASP A 423 7.56 32.28 24.18
C ASP A 423 7.70 30.77 24.42
N PHE A 424 7.77 29.98 23.36
CA PHE A 424 7.77 28.52 23.40
C PHE A 424 9.04 27.96 22.75
N TRP A 425 9.79 27.16 23.49
CA TRP A 425 11.09 26.61 23.07
C TRP A 425 11.03 25.08 23.17
N GLY A 426 11.31 24.35 22.09
CA GLY A 426 11.33 22.88 22.03
C GLY A 426 12.53 22.26 22.73
N GLY A 427 13.68 22.94 22.65
CA GLY A 427 14.88 22.53 23.38
C GLY A 427 15.76 21.61 22.56
N GLY A 428 15.92 20.36 22.98
CA GLY A 428 16.71 19.37 22.25
C GLY A 428 15.90 18.11 22.00
N GLY A 429 16.06 17.48 20.85
CA GLY A 429 15.18 16.37 20.46
C GLY A 429 14.36 16.78 19.25
N ASN A 430 13.41 15.94 18.85
CA ASN A 430 12.55 16.22 17.72
C ASN A 430 11.18 16.58 18.27
N ASP A 431 10.92 17.87 18.38
CA ASP A 431 9.78 18.43 19.09
C ASP A 431 8.65 18.75 18.14
N ARG A 432 7.40 18.71 18.62
CA ARG A 432 6.21 19.17 17.89
C ARG A 432 5.57 20.30 18.67
N ILE A 433 5.53 21.49 18.09
CA ILE A 433 4.88 22.66 18.70
C ILE A 433 3.57 22.95 17.95
N ILE A 434 2.46 22.80 18.66
CA ILE A 434 1.11 22.90 18.13
C ILE A 434 0.56 24.30 18.42
N SER A 435 0.38 25.09 17.37
CA SER A 435 -0.10 26.47 17.43
C SER A 435 -1.62 26.54 17.45
N SER A 436 -2.22 27.05 18.53
CA SER A 436 -3.67 27.33 18.57
C SER A 436 -4.09 28.51 17.69
N ALA A 437 -5.36 28.55 17.29
CA ALA A 437 -5.95 29.65 16.51
C ALA A 437 -6.32 30.92 17.30
N ASP A 438 -6.11 30.96 18.62
CA ASP A 438 -6.64 32.02 19.49
C ASP A 438 -5.79 33.31 19.44
N PHE A 439 -6.12 34.22 18.53
CA PHE A 439 -5.64 35.60 18.52
C PHE A 439 -6.78 36.55 18.92
N ALA A 440 -7.13 36.54 20.21
CA ALA A 440 -8.33 37.23 20.69
C ALA A 440 -8.13 38.75 20.89
N LEU A 441 -6.90 39.28 21.03
CA LEU A 441 -6.68 40.66 21.48
C LEU A 441 -5.54 41.42 20.77
N ALA A 442 -5.72 42.74 20.65
CA ALA A 442 -4.65 43.65 20.22
C ALA A 442 -3.57 43.75 21.32
N GLY A 443 -2.45 43.07 21.11
CA GLY A 443 -1.32 42.98 22.06
C GLY A 443 -0.64 41.60 22.04
N ASP A 444 -1.33 40.60 21.51
CA ASP A 444 -0.89 39.20 21.52
C ASP A 444 0.35 38.96 20.65
N PHE A 445 1.29 38.15 21.16
CA PHE A 445 2.50 37.72 20.45
C PHE A 445 2.77 36.23 20.66
N LYS A 446 3.26 35.53 19.63
CA LYS A 446 3.68 34.12 19.68
C LYS A 446 5.09 33.97 19.12
N TYR A 447 6.01 33.53 19.96
CA TYR A 447 7.37 33.17 19.53
C TYR A 447 7.54 31.68 19.74
N LEU A 448 7.67 30.91 18.66
CA LEU A 448 7.89 29.47 18.74
C LEU A 448 9.26 29.16 18.15
N ASN A 449 10.02 28.30 18.83
CA ASN A 449 11.36 27.91 18.43
C ASN A 449 11.60 26.43 18.72
N GLY A 450 11.86 25.60 17.69
CA GLY A 450 12.17 24.18 17.88
C GLY A 450 13.50 23.95 18.61
N GLU A 451 14.45 24.86 18.41
CA GLU A 451 15.85 24.78 18.86
C GLU A 451 16.66 23.67 18.16
N ALA A 452 16.95 22.55 18.84
CA ALA A 452 17.97 21.60 18.41
C ALA A 452 17.39 20.21 18.14
N GLY A 453 17.12 19.92 16.88
CA GLY A 453 16.87 18.57 16.39
C GLY A 453 16.19 18.64 15.05
N ILE A 454 15.11 17.86 14.87
CA ILE A 454 14.24 17.93 13.71
C ILE A 454 12.84 18.22 14.22
N ASP A 455 12.44 19.48 14.16
CA ASP A 455 11.28 19.99 14.86
C ASP A 455 10.11 20.25 13.90
N THR A 456 8.89 20.05 14.38
CA THR A 456 7.64 20.18 13.61
C THR A 456 6.78 21.30 14.15
N LEU A 457 6.47 22.27 13.30
CA LEU A 457 5.46 23.27 13.53
C LEU A 457 4.10 22.73 13.08
N ASP A 458 3.12 22.70 13.97
CA ASP A 458 1.77 22.24 13.65
C ASP A 458 0.79 23.41 13.80
N THR A 459 0.20 23.86 12.70
CA THR A 459 -0.77 24.96 12.65
C THR A 459 -2.17 24.48 12.28
N THR A 460 -2.44 23.18 12.40
CA THR A 460 -3.74 22.55 12.03
C THR A 460 -4.96 23.13 12.75
N ALA A 461 -4.76 23.77 13.90
CA ALA A 461 -5.84 24.44 14.61
C ALA A 461 -6.34 25.71 13.90
N PHE A 462 -5.54 26.28 12.98
CA PHE A 462 -5.90 27.44 12.17
C PHE A 462 -6.75 27.03 10.97
N ASN A 463 -7.82 27.79 10.73
CA ASN A 463 -8.74 27.61 9.59
C ASN A 463 -8.80 28.93 8.80
N GLY A 464 -7.90 29.09 7.84
CA GLY A 464 -7.74 30.23 6.93
C GLY A 464 -6.37 30.24 6.26
N ASP A 465 -6.19 31.09 5.24
CA ASP A 465 -4.93 31.23 4.51
C ASP A 465 -3.78 31.68 5.41
N TYR A 466 -2.64 31.01 5.30
CA TYR A 466 -1.48 31.20 6.15
C TYR A 466 -0.16 31.13 5.38
N THR A 467 0.64 32.20 5.44
CA THR A 467 1.99 32.19 4.85
C THR A 467 3.03 31.89 5.93
N VAL A 468 3.87 30.88 5.74
CA VAL A 468 4.98 30.53 6.63
C VAL A 468 6.26 30.30 5.84
N ASN A 469 7.37 30.91 6.27
CA ASN A 469 8.69 30.61 5.77
C ASN A 469 9.60 30.13 6.92
N LEU A 470 9.95 28.84 6.92
CA LEU A 470 10.71 28.18 7.98
C LEU A 470 12.16 28.70 8.04
N GLU A 471 12.77 29.06 6.90
CA GLU A 471 14.14 29.56 6.87
C GLU A 471 14.30 30.95 7.54
N THR A 472 13.37 31.86 7.30
CA THR A 472 13.43 33.24 7.83
C THR A 472 12.59 33.43 9.09
N GLY A 473 11.70 32.49 9.37
CA GLY A 473 10.72 32.55 10.44
C GLY A 473 9.60 33.56 10.25
N GLN A 474 9.38 34.00 9.01
CA GLN A 474 8.36 35.00 8.68
C GLN A 474 6.99 34.35 8.50
N THR A 475 5.96 35.08 8.95
CA THR A 475 4.55 34.75 8.72
C THR A 475 3.79 35.99 8.24
N ASP A 476 2.68 35.81 7.52
CA ASP A 476 1.81 36.90 7.07
C ASP A 476 0.74 37.33 8.08
N TYR A 477 0.76 36.76 9.30
CA TYR A 477 0.00 37.25 10.45
C TYR A 477 0.60 38.57 10.99
N LEU A 478 0.56 39.59 10.14
CA LEU A 478 0.94 40.96 10.41
C LEU A 478 -0.29 41.69 10.96
N GLY A 479 -0.41 41.76 12.29
CA GLY A 479 -1.22 42.81 12.89
C GLY A 479 -0.79 44.20 12.39
N ALA A 480 -1.67 45.19 12.51
CA ALA A 480 -1.50 46.57 12.05
C ALA A 480 -0.03 47.09 12.08
N PRO A 481 0.39 47.90 11.09
CA PRO A 481 1.80 48.11 10.76
C PRO A 481 2.60 48.61 11.98
N ASN A 482 3.64 47.85 12.34
CA ASN A 482 4.78 48.15 13.24
C ASN A 482 4.98 47.25 14.48
N GLU A 483 4.32 46.09 14.61
CA GLU A 483 4.65 45.11 15.66
C GLU A 483 4.64 43.69 15.05
N ALA A 484 5.79 43.01 15.01
CA ALA A 484 5.85 41.58 14.67
C ALA A 484 5.17 40.81 15.81
N ARG A 485 4.06 40.13 15.49
CA ARG A 485 3.20 39.44 16.46
C ARG A 485 3.39 37.93 16.45
N GLU A 486 4.05 37.38 15.45
CA GLU A 486 4.30 35.95 15.35
C GLU A 486 5.63 35.68 14.65
N GLY A 487 6.34 34.64 15.07
CA GLY A 487 7.55 34.17 14.42
C GLY A 487 7.91 32.75 14.82
N PHE A 488 8.38 31.99 13.84
CA PHE A 488 8.71 30.57 13.96
C PHE A 488 10.19 30.38 13.65
N TYR A 489 10.95 29.71 14.50
CA TYR A 489 12.40 29.61 14.31
C TYR A 489 12.87 28.18 14.52
N ASN A 490 13.88 27.76 13.74
CA ASN A 490 14.49 26.43 13.84
C ASN A 490 13.42 25.33 13.80
N PHE A 491 12.61 25.33 12.75
CA PHE A 491 11.70 24.25 12.43
C PHE A 491 12.10 23.70 11.07
N GLU A 492 12.12 22.38 10.96
CA GLU A 492 12.38 21.68 9.71
C GLU A 492 11.08 21.15 9.09
N ASN A 493 10.02 20.97 9.87
CA ASN A 493 8.77 20.43 9.37
C ASN A 493 7.59 21.36 9.67
N ILE A 494 6.56 21.28 8.84
CA ILE A 494 5.32 22.00 9.04
C ILE A 494 4.10 21.14 8.65
N ILE A 495 3.03 21.26 9.43
CA ILE A 495 1.71 20.71 9.10
C ILE A 495 0.71 21.84 9.25
N SER A 496 0.07 22.25 8.15
CA SER A 496 -0.96 23.28 8.14
C SER A 496 -2.37 22.69 8.13
N GLY A 497 -3.36 23.59 8.23
CA GLY A 497 -4.76 23.26 8.49
C GLY A 497 -5.61 23.35 7.23
N ASN A 498 -6.80 23.93 7.36
CA ASN A 498 -7.55 24.33 6.17
C ASN A 498 -7.21 25.80 5.83
N GLY A 499 -7.05 26.14 4.56
CA GLY A 499 -6.66 27.47 4.09
C GLY A 499 -5.91 27.37 2.77
N ASN A 500 -5.83 28.45 2.00
CA ASN A 500 -4.90 28.51 0.88
C ASN A 500 -3.55 29.00 1.42
N ASP A 501 -2.71 28.07 1.86
CA ASP A 501 -1.49 28.33 2.60
C ASP A 501 -0.28 28.51 1.67
N ALA A 502 0.71 29.27 2.11
CA ALA A 502 1.95 29.51 1.38
C ALA A 502 3.14 29.15 2.25
N LEU A 503 3.67 27.95 2.07
CA LEU A 503 4.67 27.33 2.93
C LEU A 503 6.03 27.28 2.22
N SER A 504 7.10 27.66 2.92
CA SER A 504 8.46 27.57 2.40
C SER A 504 9.38 26.93 3.43
N GLY A 505 10.10 25.89 3.01
CA GLY A 505 11.01 25.08 3.80
C GLY A 505 12.36 25.76 4.08
N THR A 506 13.41 24.96 4.09
CA THR A 506 14.79 25.32 4.42
C THR A 506 15.74 24.67 3.41
N ALA A 507 17.04 24.93 3.51
CA ALA A 507 18.03 24.23 2.67
C ALA A 507 18.40 22.80 3.15
N GLY A 508 17.64 22.21 4.06
CA GLY A 508 17.80 20.82 4.50
C GLY A 508 16.47 20.09 4.47
N ALA A 509 16.50 18.75 4.59
CA ALA A 509 15.33 17.89 4.44
C ALA A 509 14.14 18.31 5.33
N ASN A 510 13.01 18.60 4.70
CA ASN A 510 11.77 19.07 5.29
C ASN A 510 10.63 18.06 5.10
N ARG A 511 9.69 18.02 6.03
CA ARG A 511 8.37 17.38 5.87
C ARG A 511 7.29 18.45 5.96
N MET A 512 6.56 18.66 4.88
CA MET A 512 5.57 19.72 4.74
C MET A 512 4.22 19.13 4.31
N ASP A 513 3.15 19.56 4.97
CA ASP A 513 1.77 19.12 4.72
C ASP A 513 0.86 20.35 4.68
N GLY A 514 0.27 20.63 3.51
CA GLY A 514 -0.60 21.79 3.23
C GLY A 514 -1.99 21.67 3.87
N GLY A 515 -2.47 20.44 4.02
CA GLY A 515 -3.79 20.17 4.59
C GLY A 515 -4.90 20.33 3.55
N GLY A 516 -5.70 21.38 3.63
CA GLY A 516 -6.81 21.56 2.69
C GLY A 516 -7.03 22.99 2.25
N GLY A 517 -7.12 23.23 0.94
CA GLY A 517 -7.19 24.51 0.28
C GLY A 517 -6.29 24.47 -0.95
N ASP A 518 -6.18 25.57 -1.70
CA ASP A 518 -5.22 25.64 -2.80
C ASP A 518 -3.88 26.17 -2.25
N ASP A 519 -2.94 25.28 -1.97
CA ASP A 519 -1.69 25.57 -1.26
C ASP A 519 -0.51 25.83 -2.20
N LEU A 520 0.47 26.61 -1.74
CA LEU A 520 1.77 26.81 -2.38
C LEU A 520 2.88 26.32 -1.44
N ILE A 521 3.57 25.24 -1.79
CA ILE A 521 4.63 24.64 -0.97
C ILE A 521 5.96 24.66 -1.74
N THR A 522 7.02 25.17 -1.12
CA THR A 522 8.38 25.16 -1.68
C THR A 522 9.37 24.55 -0.70
N GLY A 523 9.97 23.41 -1.03
CA GLY A 523 10.96 22.68 -0.23
C GLY A 523 12.31 23.40 -0.12
N LEU A 524 12.80 23.92 -1.25
CA LEU A 524 14.09 24.59 -1.48
C LEU A 524 15.25 23.62 -1.70
N GLY A 525 15.76 22.95 -0.68
CA GLY A 525 16.80 21.97 -0.91
C GLY A 525 17.00 21.04 0.27
N GLY A 526 17.66 19.92 0.04
CA GLY A 526 17.49 18.76 0.91
C GLY A 526 16.54 17.77 0.25
N ASN A 527 16.33 16.61 0.89
CA ASN A 527 15.42 15.60 0.38
C ASN A 527 14.09 15.76 1.12
N ASP A 528 13.13 16.39 0.48
CA ASP A 528 11.91 16.87 1.08
C ASP A 528 10.75 15.89 0.87
N PHE A 529 9.79 15.92 1.78
CA PHE A 529 8.49 15.27 1.63
C PHE A 529 7.42 16.36 1.63
N LEU A 530 6.78 16.58 0.50
CA LEU A 530 5.73 17.58 0.32
C LEU A 530 4.39 16.90 0.07
N LEU A 531 3.36 17.29 0.81
CA LEU A 531 1.99 16.82 0.68
C LEU A 531 1.08 18.04 0.52
N GLY A 532 0.38 18.14 -0.63
CA GLY A 532 -0.57 19.22 -0.92
C GLY A 532 -1.84 19.03 -0.11
N GLY A 533 -2.54 17.94 -0.39
CA GLY A 533 -3.70 17.51 0.38
C GLY A 533 -4.97 17.63 -0.45
N SER A 534 -5.90 18.49 -0.05
CA SER A 534 -7.13 18.69 -0.84
C SER A 534 -7.24 20.09 -1.40
N GLY A 535 -7.34 20.23 -2.71
CA GLY A 535 -7.40 21.52 -3.41
C GLY A 535 -6.45 21.51 -4.60
N ASN A 536 -6.30 22.64 -5.29
CA ASN A 536 -5.41 22.73 -6.45
C ASN A 536 -4.09 23.31 -5.99
N ASP A 537 -3.15 22.45 -5.68
CA ASP A 537 -1.91 22.80 -4.99
C ASP A 537 -0.78 23.08 -5.97
N THR A 538 0.21 23.86 -5.55
CA THR A 538 1.46 24.09 -6.28
C THR A 538 2.64 23.71 -5.39
N LEU A 539 3.37 22.67 -5.77
CA LEU A 539 4.45 22.09 -4.99
C LEU A 539 5.76 22.13 -5.78
N GLU A 540 6.83 22.64 -5.17
CA GLU A 540 8.18 22.72 -5.74
C GLU A 540 9.18 22.11 -4.75
N GLY A 541 9.85 21.01 -5.15
CA GLY A 541 10.86 20.30 -4.37
C GLY A 541 12.13 21.13 -4.21
N GLY A 542 12.84 21.35 -5.32
CA GLY A 542 14.05 22.17 -5.38
C GLY A 542 15.30 21.32 -5.56
N ASP A 543 16.34 21.56 -4.76
CA ASP A 543 17.60 20.82 -4.82
C ASP A 543 17.57 19.57 -3.91
N GLY A 544 17.43 18.36 -4.44
CA GLY A 544 17.55 17.11 -3.69
C GLY A 544 16.72 15.99 -4.28
N ASN A 545 16.61 14.87 -3.57
CA ASN A 545 15.72 13.79 -4.01
C ASN A 545 14.43 13.87 -3.21
N ASP A 546 13.43 14.48 -3.80
CA ASP A 546 12.19 14.89 -3.17
C ASP A 546 11.06 13.89 -3.42
N ARG A 547 10.07 13.91 -2.53
CA ARG A 547 8.82 13.16 -2.68
C ARG A 547 7.65 14.11 -2.57
N ILE A 548 6.93 14.29 -3.66
CA ILE A 548 5.87 15.28 -3.82
C ILE A 548 4.55 14.57 -4.12
N LEU A 549 3.51 14.85 -3.34
CA LEU A 549 2.17 14.28 -3.50
C LEU A 549 1.12 15.40 -3.55
N GLY A 550 0.38 15.50 -4.65
CA GLY A 550 -0.76 16.42 -4.80
C GLY A 550 -2.00 15.96 -4.04
N VAL A 551 -2.37 14.69 -4.24
CA VAL A 551 -3.50 13.96 -3.62
C VAL A 551 -4.84 14.22 -4.30
N THR A 552 -5.53 15.32 -4.04
CA THR A 552 -6.86 15.55 -4.65
C THR A 552 -7.01 16.98 -5.13
N GLY A 553 -7.37 17.15 -6.40
CA GLY A 553 -7.50 18.44 -7.08
C GLY A 553 -6.55 18.51 -8.27
N ASN A 554 -6.55 19.62 -8.99
CA ASN A 554 -5.70 19.79 -10.16
C ASN A 554 -4.39 20.46 -9.74
N ASP A 555 -3.37 19.67 -9.51
CA ASP A 555 -2.14 20.08 -8.85
C ASP A 555 -1.04 20.44 -9.86
N THR A 556 -0.08 21.25 -9.42
CA THR A 556 1.15 21.56 -10.16
C THR A 556 2.35 21.12 -9.35
N LEU A 557 3.11 20.13 -9.83
CA LEU A 557 4.25 19.53 -9.12
C LEU A 557 5.55 19.75 -9.90
N ARG A 558 6.62 20.13 -9.20
CA ARG A 558 7.96 20.34 -9.78
C ARG A 558 9.04 19.70 -8.90
N GLY A 559 9.80 18.75 -9.44
CA GLY A 559 10.96 18.14 -8.75
C GLY A 559 12.17 19.07 -8.71
N GLU A 560 12.54 19.59 -9.89
CA GLU A 560 13.70 20.47 -10.15
C GLU A 560 15.06 19.75 -10.24
N LEU A 561 15.89 19.69 -9.19
CA LEU A 561 17.21 19.06 -9.27
C LEU A 561 17.31 17.83 -8.36
N GLY A 562 17.45 16.65 -8.93
CA GLY A 562 17.74 15.41 -8.24
C GLY A 562 16.84 14.30 -8.75
N ASN A 563 16.82 13.17 -8.05
CA ASN A 563 15.99 12.03 -8.46
C ASN A 563 14.72 12.02 -7.60
N ASP A 564 13.63 12.52 -8.17
CA ASP A 564 12.40 12.87 -7.48
C ASP A 564 11.29 11.83 -7.69
N VAL A 565 10.32 11.84 -6.79
CA VAL A 565 9.09 11.04 -6.91
C VAL A 565 7.89 11.96 -6.81
N LEU A 566 7.18 12.14 -7.93
CA LEU A 566 5.99 12.98 -8.06
C LEU A 566 4.74 12.09 -8.21
N ASN A 567 3.67 12.44 -7.50
CA ASN A 567 2.38 11.77 -7.61
C ASN A 567 1.27 12.82 -7.61
N GLY A 568 0.58 12.97 -8.75
CA GLY A 568 -0.54 13.90 -8.92
C GLY A 568 -1.71 13.52 -8.02
N GLY A 569 -2.32 12.37 -8.28
CA GLY A 569 -3.41 11.83 -7.46
C GLY A 569 -4.73 11.84 -8.22
N ASP A 570 -5.80 12.35 -7.61
CA ASP A 570 -7.09 12.55 -8.28
C ASP A 570 -7.15 13.97 -8.84
N GLY A 571 -7.28 14.16 -10.16
CA GLY A 571 -7.39 15.46 -10.78
C GLY A 571 -6.73 15.51 -12.15
N ASN A 572 -6.67 16.69 -12.74
CA ASN A 572 -5.86 16.90 -13.94
C ASN A 572 -4.60 17.66 -13.53
N ASP A 573 -3.48 16.96 -13.46
CA ASP A 573 -2.25 17.44 -12.85
C ASP A 573 -1.20 17.86 -13.87
N ASP A 574 -0.44 18.91 -13.56
CA ASP A 574 0.69 19.39 -14.34
C ASP A 574 2.00 19.08 -13.58
N MET A 575 2.79 18.11 -14.06
CA MET A 575 3.99 17.64 -13.37
C MET A 575 5.26 17.80 -14.21
N ILE A 576 6.35 18.24 -13.57
CA ILE A 576 7.69 18.37 -14.19
C ILE A 576 8.72 17.72 -13.25
N GLY A 577 9.45 16.70 -13.74
CA GLY A 577 10.55 16.05 -13.02
C GLY A 577 11.72 17.01 -12.85
N GLY A 578 12.42 17.32 -13.94
CA GLY A 578 13.51 18.28 -13.94
C GLY A 578 14.82 17.64 -14.36
N ASN A 579 15.88 17.75 -13.55
CA ASN A 579 17.15 17.07 -13.82
C ASN A 579 17.37 15.94 -12.83
N GLY A 580 17.55 14.72 -13.32
CA GLY A 580 17.85 13.51 -12.54
C GLY A 580 16.98 12.36 -13.04
N ASP A 581 17.12 11.16 -12.44
CA ASP A 581 16.25 10.05 -12.84
C ASP A 581 14.97 10.08 -11.97
N ASP A 582 13.87 10.54 -12.54
CA ASP A 582 12.61 10.84 -11.85
C ASP A 582 11.53 9.76 -12.01
N ILE A 583 10.59 9.70 -11.07
CA ILE A 583 9.43 8.81 -11.12
C ILE A 583 8.16 9.65 -10.97
N MET A 584 7.27 9.59 -11.96
CA MET A 584 6.05 10.38 -12.03
C MET A 584 4.82 9.46 -12.15
N TYR A 585 3.82 9.70 -11.32
CA TYR A 585 2.51 9.05 -11.37
C TYR A 585 1.43 10.12 -11.59
N GLY A 586 0.71 10.06 -12.70
CA GLY A 586 -0.48 10.88 -13.00
C GLY A 586 -1.57 10.62 -11.98
N GLY A 587 -2.24 9.48 -12.13
CA GLY A 587 -3.29 9.05 -11.22
C GLY A 587 -4.61 9.01 -11.97
N ALA A 588 -5.63 9.70 -11.47
CA ALA A 588 -6.95 9.71 -12.09
C ALA A 588 -7.28 11.09 -12.64
N GLY A 589 -7.48 11.19 -13.95
CA GLY A 589 -7.78 12.42 -14.67
C GLY A 589 -6.77 12.62 -15.79
N ASN A 590 -6.90 13.73 -16.52
CA ASN A 590 -6.05 13.95 -17.70
C ASN A 590 -4.82 14.76 -17.31
N ASP A 591 -3.68 14.09 -17.23
CA ASP A 591 -2.45 14.62 -16.66
C ASP A 591 -1.46 15.05 -17.75
N THR A 592 -0.59 16.00 -17.40
CA THR A 592 0.55 16.42 -18.24
C THR A 592 1.84 16.22 -17.47
N MET A 593 2.76 15.45 -18.03
CA MET A 593 4.04 15.07 -17.44
C MET A 593 5.22 15.39 -18.36
N ASP A 594 6.26 16.01 -17.81
CA ASP A 594 7.54 16.30 -18.47
C ASP A 594 8.68 15.75 -17.57
N GLY A 595 9.39 14.71 -18.02
CA GLY A 595 10.47 14.05 -17.29
C GLY A 595 11.69 14.97 -17.14
N GLY A 596 12.20 15.46 -18.27
CA GLY A 596 13.27 16.45 -18.31
C GLY A 596 14.61 15.84 -18.71
N ASP A 597 15.68 16.08 -17.94
CA ASP A 597 16.99 15.47 -18.17
C ASP A 597 17.15 14.27 -17.23
N GLY A 598 17.16 13.03 -17.72
CA GLY A 598 17.05 11.87 -16.82
C GLY A 598 16.93 10.54 -17.51
N ASN A 599 16.87 9.44 -16.76
CA ASN A 599 16.20 8.24 -17.26
C ASN A 599 14.95 8.07 -16.42
N ASP A 600 13.84 8.56 -16.93
CA ASP A 600 12.63 8.80 -16.16
C ASP A 600 11.64 7.65 -16.30
N LEU A 601 10.71 7.58 -15.34
CA LEU A 601 9.56 6.68 -15.37
C LEU A 601 8.28 7.49 -15.25
N LEU A 602 7.52 7.59 -16.34
CA LEU A 602 6.26 8.30 -16.41
C LEU A 602 5.10 7.30 -16.51
N ILE A 603 4.11 7.42 -15.62
CA ILE A 603 2.96 6.51 -15.54
C ILE A 603 1.66 7.35 -15.44
N GLY A 604 0.87 7.39 -16.51
CA GLY A 604 -0.41 8.13 -16.58
C GLY A 604 -1.50 7.55 -15.67
N ASN A 605 -1.81 6.27 -15.88
CA ASN A 605 -2.91 5.51 -15.28
C ASN A 605 -4.28 5.78 -15.93
N ASP A 606 -5.19 6.52 -15.29
CA ASP A 606 -6.57 6.66 -15.77
C ASP A 606 -6.78 8.06 -16.36
N GLY A 607 -6.92 8.22 -17.67
CA GLY A 607 -7.18 9.53 -18.28
C GLY A 607 -6.61 9.67 -19.69
N ASP A 608 -6.90 10.78 -20.36
CA ASP A 608 -6.19 11.11 -21.60
C ASP A 608 -4.93 11.91 -21.25
N ASP A 609 -3.78 11.24 -21.16
CA ASP A 609 -2.53 11.80 -20.61
C ASP A 609 -1.57 12.30 -21.68
N ILE A 610 -0.74 13.29 -21.32
CA ILE A 610 0.36 13.81 -22.15
C ILE A 610 1.68 13.60 -21.41
N MET A 611 2.62 12.88 -22.01
CA MET A 611 3.92 12.56 -21.43
C MET A 611 5.07 12.92 -22.40
N ASP A 612 6.08 13.64 -21.90
CA ASP A 612 7.33 13.96 -22.59
C ASP A 612 8.51 13.48 -21.74
N GLY A 613 9.40 12.64 -22.29
CA GLY A 613 10.59 12.13 -21.58
C GLY A 613 11.73 13.14 -21.52
N GLY A 614 11.93 13.91 -22.60
CA GLY A 614 13.04 14.85 -22.69
C GLY A 614 14.36 14.20 -23.12
N LEU A 615 15.37 14.21 -22.25
CA LEU A 615 16.72 13.71 -22.52
C LEU A 615 17.05 12.50 -21.65
N GLY A 616 17.36 11.38 -22.29
CA GLY A 616 17.90 10.16 -21.70
C GLY A 616 16.99 8.98 -22.05
N ASN A 617 17.13 7.84 -21.35
CA ASN A 617 16.46 6.61 -21.76
C ASN A 617 15.22 6.37 -20.87
N ASP A 618 14.06 6.81 -21.34
CA ASP A 618 12.87 6.95 -20.54
C ASP A 618 11.93 5.74 -20.67
N ASN A 619 11.04 5.57 -19.68
CA ASN A 619 10.06 4.50 -19.65
C ASN A 619 8.66 5.05 -19.38
N PHE A 620 7.70 4.67 -20.22
CA PHE A 620 6.34 5.18 -20.19
C PHE A 620 5.30 4.07 -20.04
N ARG A 621 4.21 4.41 -19.35
CA ARG A 621 2.95 3.65 -19.33
C ARG A 621 1.80 4.65 -19.40
N GLY A 622 1.06 4.67 -20.51
CA GLY A 622 -0.17 5.49 -20.65
C GLY A 622 -1.24 5.02 -19.69
N GLY A 623 -1.79 3.83 -19.92
CA GLY A 623 -2.76 3.23 -19.02
C GLY A 623 -4.11 3.06 -19.70
N THR A 624 -5.12 3.81 -19.30
CA THR A 624 -6.44 3.82 -19.95
C THR A 624 -6.78 5.22 -20.39
N GLY A 625 -7.30 5.40 -21.59
CA GLY A 625 -7.66 6.70 -22.15
C GLY A 625 -6.99 6.91 -23.50
N VAL A 626 -6.91 8.14 -24.00
CA VAL A 626 -6.24 8.45 -25.26
C VAL A 626 -4.95 9.19 -24.94
N ASP A 627 -3.84 8.48 -24.94
CA ASP A 627 -2.56 8.99 -24.45
C ASP A 627 -1.67 9.54 -25.57
N VAL A 628 -0.87 10.55 -25.24
CA VAL A 628 0.17 11.10 -26.11
C VAL A 628 1.52 10.99 -25.41
N ILE A 629 2.43 10.20 -25.99
CA ILE A 629 3.77 9.94 -25.45
C ILE A 629 4.82 10.42 -26.46
N ASP A 630 5.80 11.19 -26.00
CA ASP A 630 6.99 11.61 -26.74
C ASP A 630 8.24 11.18 -25.95
N GLY A 631 9.05 10.27 -26.51
CA GLY A 631 10.27 9.78 -25.87
C GLY A 631 11.39 10.82 -25.82
N GLY A 632 11.53 11.61 -26.89
CA GLY A 632 12.52 12.68 -26.95
C GLY A 632 13.88 12.18 -27.44
N VAL A 633 14.92 12.22 -26.60
CA VAL A 633 16.29 11.86 -26.97
C VAL A 633 16.82 10.76 -26.07
N GLY A 634 16.93 9.55 -26.60
CA GLY A 634 17.59 8.41 -25.97
C GLY A 634 17.00 7.11 -26.49
N ASP A 635 17.37 5.98 -25.89
CA ASP A 635 16.75 4.69 -26.23
C ASP A 635 15.53 4.46 -25.31
N ASP A 636 14.34 4.84 -25.77
CA ASP A 636 13.13 4.94 -24.97
C ASP A 636 12.23 3.70 -25.04
N ARG A 637 11.35 3.55 -24.05
CA ARG A 637 10.35 2.46 -24.02
C ARG A 637 8.98 2.96 -23.62
N ALA A 638 7.99 2.84 -24.49
CA ALA A 638 6.60 3.18 -24.17
C ALA A 638 5.61 2.04 -24.38
N PHE A 639 4.64 1.97 -23.46
CA PHE A 639 3.42 1.19 -23.61
C PHE A 639 2.23 2.16 -23.57
N GLY A 640 1.44 2.23 -24.65
CA GLY A 640 0.24 3.09 -24.74
C GLY A 640 -0.82 2.63 -23.74
N GLY A 641 -1.48 1.51 -24.01
CA GLY A 641 -2.39 0.88 -23.05
C GLY A 641 -3.74 0.57 -23.70
N ASP A 642 -4.83 0.85 -22.98
CA ASP A 642 -6.18 0.78 -23.53
C ASP A 642 -6.55 2.18 -24.06
N GLY A 643 -6.64 2.35 -25.38
CA GLY A 643 -6.67 3.70 -25.92
C GLY A 643 -6.45 3.75 -27.42
N ASN A 644 -6.71 4.90 -28.05
CA ASN A 644 -6.22 5.14 -29.40
C ASN A 644 -5.02 6.08 -29.29
N ASP A 645 -3.87 5.54 -28.95
CA ASP A 645 -2.75 6.31 -28.42
C ASP A 645 -1.86 6.88 -29.53
N THR A 646 -1.09 7.91 -29.22
CA THR A 646 -0.06 8.47 -30.09
C THR A 646 1.30 8.39 -29.42
N LEU A 647 2.21 7.56 -29.95
CA LEU A 647 3.54 7.34 -29.42
C LEU A 647 4.59 7.86 -30.42
N ARG A 648 5.57 8.63 -29.93
CA ARG A 648 6.76 9.04 -30.69
C ARG A 648 8.04 8.59 -29.98
N GLY A 649 8.93 7.91 -30.70
CA GLY A 649 10.27 7.54 -30.25
C GLY A 649 11.16 8.76 -30.10
N GLY A 650 11.56 9.33 -31.24
CA GLY A 650 12.39 10.53 -31.26
C GLY A 650 13.78 10.19 -31.77
N GLN A 651 14.83 10.50 -31.00
CA GLN A 651 16.20 10.15 -31.37
C GLN A 651 16.70 9.00 -30.53
N GLY A 652 17.05 7.86 -31.15
CA GLY A 652 17.62 6.71 -30.48
C GLY A 652 16.96 5.43 -30.94
N ASN A 653 17.26 4.29 -30.30
CA ASN A 653 16.67 3.01 -30.70
C ASN A 653 15.53 2.66 -29.76
N ASP A 654 14.31 2.92 -30.20
CA ASP A 654 13.14 2.95 -29.35
C ASP A 654 12.34 1.65 -29.40
N LEU A 655 11.61 1.38 -28.32
CA LEU A 655 10.64 0.28 -28.25
C LEU A 655 9.26 0.82 -27.88
N MET A 656 8.36 0.84 -28.87
CA MET A 656 7.02 1.39 -28.72
C MET A 656 5.94 0.32 -28.94
N ASP A 657 5.01 0.21 -27.99
CA ASP A 657 3.94 -0.78 -27.99
C ASP A 657 2.58 -0.09 -27.73
N GLY A 658 1.76 0.06 -28.78
CA GLY A 658 0.45 0.74 -28.72
C GLY A 658 -0.56 0.04 -27.82
N SER A 659 -0.51 -1.30 -27.80
CA SER A 659 -1.35 -2.18 -26.98
C SER A 659 -2.77 -2.44 -27.50
N ALA A 660 -3.78 -1.67 -27.13
CA ALA A 660 -5.15 -1.97 -27.49
C ALA A 660 -5.93 -0.72 -27.91
N GLY A 661 -6.28 -0.67 -29.19
CA GLY A 661 -7.07 0.37 -29.83
C GLY A 661 -6.40 0.76 -31.15
N ASP A 662 -6.91 1.79 -31.83
CA ASP A 662 -6.37 2.19 -33.13
C ASP A 662 -5.24 3.22 -32.91
N ASP A 663 -4.00 2.75 -32.84
CA ASP A 663 -2.84 3.53 -32.39
C ASP A 663 -2.05 4.18 -33.53
N VAL A 664 -1.34 5.27 -33.21
CA VAL A 664 -0.36 5.93 -34.09
C VAL A 664 1.01 5.88 -33.44
N ILE A 665 1.98 5.22 -34.08
CA ILE A 665 3.33 5.03 -33.56
C ILE A 665 4.36 5.52 -34.58
N GLU A 666 5.22 6.47 -34.18
CA GLU A 666 6.31 7.04 -34.99
C GLU A 666 7.66 6.77 -34.32
N GLY A 667 8.57 6.01 -34.93
CA GLY A 667 9.92 5.76 -34.43
C GLY A 667 10.82 6.99 -34.51
N ASN A 668 10.91 7.58 -35.71
CA ASN A 668 11.76 8.70 -36.11
C ASN A 668 13.22 8.29 -36.40
N ASP A 669 14.21 8.75 -35.62
CA ASP A 669 15.62 8.57 -35.94
C ASP A 669 16.22 7.40 -35.11
N GLY A 670 16.53 6.26 -35.71
CA GLY A 670 17.27 5.15 -35.08
C GLY A 670 16.80 3.77 -35.52
N ASP A 671 17.34 2.70 -34.93
CA ASP A 671 16.90 1.33 -35.26
C ASP A 671 15.75 0.91 -34.30
N ASP A 672 14.49 1.18 -34.68
CA ASP A 672 13.33 1.11 -33.78
C ASP A 672 12.58 -0.23 -33.82
N ILE A 673 11.81 -0.50 -32.75
CA ILE A 673 10.85 -1.61 -32.68
C ILE A 673 9.46 -1.06 -32.35
N LEU A 674 8.55 -1.13 -33.32
CA LEU A 674 7.18 -0.63 -33.19
C LEU A 674 6.17 -1.79 -33.24
N VAL A 675 5.24 -1.82 -32.30
CA VAL A 675 4.22 -2.88 -32.17
C VAL A 675 2.84 -2.26 -31.94
N GLY A 676 1.88 -2.49 -32.84
CA GLY A 676 0.50 -2.01 -32.68
C GLY A 676 -0.36 -2.90 -31.77
N ARG A 677 -0.34 -4.21 -32.05
CA ARG A 677 -1.10 -5.30 -31.41
C ARG A 677 -2.56 -5.43 -31.83
N ILE A 678 -3.51 -4.82 -31.14
CA ILE A 678 -4.95 -5.03 -31.38
C ILE A 678 -5.57 -3.70 -31.76
N GLY A 679 -6.10 -3.61 -32.97
CA GLY A 679 -6.71 -2.39 -33.51
C GLY A 679 -6.20 -2.13 -34.91
N ASN A 680 -6.66 -1.05 -35.54
CA ASN A 680 -6.18 -0.65 -36.87
C ASN A 680 -5.08 0.40 -36.68
N ASP A 681 -3.84 -0.08 -36.64
CA ASP A 681 -2.71 0.72 -36.20
C ASP A 681 -1.99 1.40 -37.37
N THR A 682 -1.39 2.55 -37.12
CA THR A 682 -0.49 3.23 -38.07
C THR A 682 0.90 3.30 -37.48
N LEU A 683 1.85 2.58 -38.08
CA LEU A 683 3.25 2.52 -37.65
C LEU A 683 4.15 3.16 -38.71
N VAL A 684 5.05 4.05 -38.30
CA VAL A 684 6.05 4.71 -39.15
C VAL A 684 7.42 4.57 -38.51
N GLY A 685 8.34 3.85 -39.17
CA GLY A 685 9.71 3.63 -38.70
C GLY A 685 10.50 4.94 -38.70
N GLY A 686 10.84 5.44 -39.90
CA GLY A 686 11.54 6.71 -40.05
C GLY A 686 12.87 6.51 -40.74
N THR A 687 13.97 6.81 -40.06
CA THR A 687 15.33 6.55 -40.57
C THR A 687 16.01 5.53 -39.68
N GLY A 688 16.66 4.53 -40.27
CA GLY A 688 17.34 3.47 -39.53
C GLY A 688 16.75 2.12 -39.90
N GLN A 689 17.26 1.03 -39.31
CA GLN A 689 16.77 -0.32 -39.65
C GLN A 689 15.69 -0.76 -38.67
N ASP A 690 14.44 -0.50 -39.05
CA ASP A 690 13.30 -0.62 -38.17
C ASP A 690 12.62 -1.99 -38.23
N GLN A 691 11.90 -2.32 -37.15
CA GLN A 691 11.05 -3.50 -37.04
C GLN A 691 9.63 -3.11 -36.65
N LEU A 692 8.72 -3.20 -37.61
CA LEU A 692 7.31 -2.83 -37.44
C LEU A 692 6.43 -4.08 -37.42
N ARG A 693 5.51 -4.15 -36.46
CA ARG A 693 4.54 -5.25 -36.34
C ARG A 693 3.14 -4.71 -36.04
N GLY A 694 2.25 -4.80 -37.02
CA GLY A 694 0.85 -4.36 -36.91
C GLY A 694 0.11 -5.18 -35.86
N GLY A 695 -0.07 -6.47 -36.11
CA GLY A 695 -0.70 -7.38 -35.15
C GLY A 695 -2.04 -7.87 -35.67
N GLY A 696 -3.14 -7.36 -35.15
CA GLY A 696 -4.47 -7.76 -35.56
C GLY A 696 -5.41 -6.58 -35.69
N GLY A 697 -6.07 -6.51 -36.84
CA GLY A 697 -6.78 -5.32 -37.32
C GLY A 697 -6.18 -4.94 -38.67
N ASN A 698 -6.69 -3.88 -39.29
CA ASN A 698 -6.26 -3.50 -40.63
C ASN A 698 -5.19 -2.42 -40.52
N ASP A 699 -3.93 -2.82 -40.53
CA ASP A 699 -2.81 -1.97 -40.14
C ASP A 699 -2.17 -1.25 -41.34
N VAL A 700 -1.54 -0.10 -41.08
CA VAL A 700 -0.72 0.64 -42.04
C VAL A 700 0.70 0.77 -41.51
N LEU A 701 1.66 0.12 -42.16
CA LEU A 701 3.08 0.14 -41.78
C LEU A 701 3.91 0.86 -42.86
N ARG A 702 4.82 1.74 -42.43
CA ARG A 702 5.79 2.44 -43.29
C ARG A 702 7.18 2.29 -42.71
N GLY A 703 8.09 1.64 -43.43
CA GLY A 703 9.50 1.48 -43.03
C GLY A 703 10.21 2.83 -43.01
N GLY A 704 10.43 3.40 -44.20
CA GLY A 704 11.05 4.71 -44.33
C GLY A 704 12.36 4.63 -45.10
N ASP A 705 13.43 5.18 -44.53
CA ASP A 705 14.78 5.09 -45.08
C ASP A 705 15.52 3.91 -44.42
N ASP A 706 16.42 3.26 -45.18
CA ASP A 706 17.23 2.08 -44.78
C ASP A 706 16.44 0.74 -44.80
N ASN A 707 17.06 -0.35 -44.32
CA ASN A 707 16.57 -1.71 -44.58
C ASN A 707 15.66 -2.23 -43.46
N ASP A 708 14.36 -2.23 -43.70
CA ASP A 708 13.36 -2.46 -42.66
C ASP A 708 12.76 -3.86 -42.66
N ARG A 709 12.07 -4.18 -41.56
CA ARG A 709 11.25 -5.40 -41.43
C ARG A 709 9.84 -5.07 -41.02
N LEU A 710 8.89 -5.34 -41.91
CA LEU A 710 7.47 -5.08 -41.68
C LEU A 710 6.68 -6.39 -41.63
N PHE A 711 5.81 -6.51 -40.63
CA PHE A 711 4.90 -7.63 -40.45
C PHE A 711 3.47 -7.11 -40.23
N GLY A 712 2.56 -7.35 -41.17
CA GLY A 712 1.14 -6.96 -41.06
C GLY A 712 0.46 -7.71 -39.92
N GLY A 713 0.15 -8.98 -40.14
CA GLY A 713 -0.24 -9.89 -39.08
C GLY A 713 -1.54 -10.63 -39.37
N SER A 714 -2.67 -10.06 -39.00
CA SER A 714 -3.97 -10.66 -39.32
C SER A 714 -4.95 -9.59 -39.70
N ASN A 715 -5.73 -9.89 -40.74
CA ASN A 715 -6.63 -8.97 -41.43
C ASN A 715 -5.92 -8.24 -42.56
N ASP A 716 -6.61 -7.32 -43.21
CA ASP A 716 -6.17 -6.72 -44.46
C ASP A 716 -5.21 -5.56 -44.15
N ASP A 717 -3.90 -5.79 -44.34
CA ASP A 717 -2.85 -4.84 -43.98
C ASP A 717 -2.29 -4.09 -45.20
N THR A 718 -1.72 -2.91 -44.98
CA THR A 718 -1.00 -2.14 -45.99
C THR A 718 0.42 -1.80 -45.54
N LEU A 719 1.42 -2.33 -46.24
CA LEU A 719 2.84 -2.19 -45.92
C LEU A 719 3.57 -1.41 -47.02
N PHE A 720 4.38 -0.42 -46.62
CA PHE A 720 5.27 0.34 -47.50
C PHE A 720 6.71 0.19 -46.98
N GLY A 721 7.63 -0.34 -47.80
CA GLY A 721 9.04 -0.45 -47.48
C GLY A 721 9.70 0.91 -47.40
N GLY A 722 9.85 1.54 -48.56
CA GLY A 722 10.44 2.88 -48.68
C GLY A 722 11.75 2.82 -49.44
N ASP A 723 12.77 3.53 -48.96
CA ASP A 723 14.13 3.52 -49.53
C ASP A 723 14.97 2.47 -48.80
N GLY A 724 15.28 1.32 -49.40
CA GLY A 724 16.04 0.28 -48.70
C GLY A 724 15.92 -1.10 -49.34
N ASP A 725 16.68 -2.07 -48.86
CA ASP A 725 16.45 -3.48 -49.19
C ASP A 725 15.56 -4.11 -48.09
N ASP A 726 14.24 -4.05 -48.27
CA ASP A 726 13.27 -4.33 -47.22
C ASP A 726 12.80 -5.79 -47.16
N PHE A 727 12.29 -6.18 -45.99
CA PHE A 727 11.59 -7.44 -45.77
C PHE A 727 10.15 -7.19 -45.30
N MET A 728 9.16 -7.66 -46.06
CA MET A 728 7.75 -7.47 -45.76
C MET A 728 6.98 -8.77 -45.75
N GLN A 729 6.08 -8.93 -44.78
CA GLN A 729 5.20 -10.09 -44.67
C GLN A 729 3.78 -9.67 -44.28
N GLY A 730 2.81 -9.86 -45.17
CA GLY A 730 1.39 -9.58 -44.93
C GLY A 730 0.77 -10.55 -43.90
N ASN A 731 0.94 -11.86 -44.16
CA ASN A 731 0.48 -13.03 -43.39
C ASN A 731 -0.92 -13.56 -43.72
N GLN A 732 -2.00 -12.97 -43.21
CA GLN A 732 -3.35 -13.56 -43.28
C GLN A 732 -4.36 -12.51 -43.76
N GLN A 733 -5.26 -12.93 -44.65
CA GLN A 733 -6.23 -12.09 -45.36
C GLN A 733 -5.57 -11.30 -46.49
N ASP A 734 -6.27 -10.29 -47.01
CA ASP A 734 -5.97 -9.70 -48.31
C ASP A 734 -5.03 -8.49 -48.11
N ASP A 735 -3.73 -8.69 -48.32
CA ASP A 735 -2.70 -7.70 -47.97
C ASP A 735 -2.21 -6.88 -49.17
N HIS A 736 -1.80 -5.63 -48.91
CA HIS A 736 -1.20 -4.72 -49.89
C HIS A 736 0.24 -4.39 -49.50
N LEU A 737 1.22 -4.87 -50.28
CA LEU A 737 2.65 -4.67 -50.02
C LEU A 737 3.29 -3.86 -51.15
N PHE A 738 4.03 -2.80 -50.80
CA PHE A 738 4.76 -1.93 -51.71
C PHE A 738 6.24 -1.86 -51.30
N GLY A 739 7.14 -2.44 -52.10
CA GLY A 739 8.60 -2.37 -51.94
C GLY A 739 9.12 -0.94 -51.99
N GLU A 740 8.74 -0.24 -53.07
CA GLU A 740 9.20 1.10 -53.42
C GLU A 740 10.62 1.12 -54.00
N ALA A 741 11.65 1.53 -53.27
CA ALA A 741 12.99 1.70 -53.83
C ALA A 741 14.02 0.80 -53.15
N GLY A 742 14.58 -0.14 -53.90
CA GLY A 742 15.67 -1.01 -53.44
C GLY A 742 15.35 -2.47 -53.73
N SER A 743 16.15 -3.40 -53.22
CA SER A 743 16.03 -4.82 -53.59
C SER A 743 15.24 -5.59 -52.53
N ASP A 744 13.92 -5.59 -52.69
CA ASP A 744 13.00 -5.96 -51.62
C ASP A 744 12.59 -7.43 -51.62
N ARG A 745 12.08 -7.88 -50.47
CA ARG A 745 11.48 -9.21 -50.30
C ARG A 745 10.09 -9.11 -49.73
N LEU A 746 9.10 -9.34 -50.58
CA LEU A 746 7.68 -9.26 -50.23
C LEU A 746 7.07 -10.66 -50.18
N PHE A 747 6.37 -10.96 -49.08
CA PHE A 747 5.63 -12.20 -48.87
C PHE A 747 4.17 -11.86 -48.55
N GLY A 748 3.23 -12.19 -49.43
CA GLY A 748 1.80 -11.97 -49.23
C GLY A 748 1.29 -12.80 -48.06
N GLY A 749 1.16 -14.12 -48.25
CA GLY A 749 0.77 -15.03 -47.18
C GLY A 749 -0.42 -15.89 -47.59
N ASP A 750 -1.45 -15.92 -46.77
CA ASP A 750 -2.73 -16.58 -47.06
C ASP A 750 -3.77 -15.48 -47.35
N GLY A 751 -4.31 -15.36 -48.56
CA GLY A 751 -5.18 -14.22 -48.88
C GLY A 751 -5.48 -14.04 -50.36
N PHE A 752 -5.98 -12.88 -50.75
CA PHE A 752 -5.81 -12.30 -52.08
C PHE A 752 -4.85 -11.13 -51.92
N ASP A 753 -3.58 -11.33 -52.22
CA ASP A 753 -2.55 -10.32 -51.93
C ASP A 753 -2.20 -9.50 -53.17
N PHE A 754 -1.92 -8.20 -52.98
CA PHE A 754 -1.34 -7.32 -53.98
C PHE A 754 0.10 -6.96 -53.60
N LEU A 755 1.07 -7.37 -54.41
CA LEU A 755 2.50 -7.11 -54.20
C LEU A 755 3.05 -6.26 -55.35
N PHE A 756 3.65 -5.12 -55.02
CA PHE A 756 4.35 -4.25 -55.96
C PHE A 756 5.81 -4.07 -55.50
N GLY A 757 6.78 -4.57 -56.27
CA GLY A 757 8.21 -4.48 -55.95
C GLY A 757 8.72 -3.04 -56.02
N GLY A 758 8.62 -2.42 -57.20
CA GLY A 758 8.99 -1.01 -57.35
C GLY A 758 10.24 -0.86 -58.20
N ALA A 759 11.35 -0.40 -57.64
CA ALA A 759 12.59 -0.17 -58.36
C ALA A 759 13.75 -1.00 -57.81
N ALA A 760 14.61 -1.49 -58.70
CA ALA A 760 15.69 -2.44 -58.44
C ALA A 760 15.22 -3.90 -58.53
N ASN A 761 15.94 -4.87 -57.95
CA ASN A 761 15.64 -6.28 -58.23
C ASN A 761 14.94 -6.91 -57.03
N ASP A 762 13.66 -7.18 -57.18
CA ASP A 762 12.79 -7.58 -56.08
C ASP A 762 12.50 -9.08 -56.08
N THR A 763 12.05 -9.58 -54.93
CA THR A 763 11.57 -10.95 -54.76
C THR A 763 10.18 -10.94 -54.16
N LEU A 764 9.17 -11.29 -54.96
CA LEU A 764 7.77 -11.30 -54.58
C LEU A 764 7.25 -12.75 -54.52
N LEU A 765 6.65 -13.10 -53.38
CA LEU A 765 6.01 -14.39 -53.14
C LEU A 765 4.56 -14.15 -52.73
N GLY A 766 3.58 -14.51 -53.56
CA GLY A 766 2.15 -14.37 -53.25
C GLY A 766 1.74 -15.28 -52.09
N GLY A 767 1.88 -16.59 -52.25
CA GLY A 767 1.62 -17.56 -51.19
C GLY A 767 0.41 -18.43 -51.48
N ARG A 768 -0.57 -18.50 -50.58
CA ARG A 768 -1.85 -19.16 -50.82
C ARG A 768 -2.86 -18.09 -51.16
N GLY A 769 -3.35 -18.08 -52.39
CA GLY A 769 -4.21 -16.98 -52.76
C GLY A 769 -4.44 -16.91 -54.24
N ASN A 770 -5.21 -15.93 -54.68
CA ASN A 770 -5.22 -15.60 -56.11
C ASN A 770 -4.49 -14.26 -56.24
N ASP A 771 -3.18 -14.26 -56.14
CA ASP A 771 -2.43 -13.04 -55.82
C ASP A 771 -2.13 -12.22 -57.09
N VAL A 772 -1.87 -10.92 -56.93
CA VAL A 772 -1.43 -10.03 -58.00
C VAL A 772 -0.02 -9.54 -57.70
N LEU A 773 0.93 -9.89 -58.57
CA LEU A 773 2.34 -9.56 -58.42
C LEU A 773 2.79 -8.65 -59.57
N VAL A 774 3.34 -7.49 -59.22
CA VAL A 774 3.93 -6.51 -60.14
C VAL A 774 5.38 -6.27 -59.71
N GLY A 775 6.34 -6.71 -60.52
CA GLY A 775 7.77 -6.53 -60.21
C GLY A 775 8.18 -5.06 -60.19
N GLY A 776 7.88 -4.34 -61.27
CA GLY A 776 8.29 -2.95 -61.44
C GLY A 776 9.57 -2.85 -62.29
N LEU A 777 10.41 -1.85 -62.01
CA LEU A 777 11.65 -1.61 -62.74
C LEU A 777 12.77 -2.48 -62.19
N GLY A 778 13.16 -3.54 -62.90
CA GLY A 778 14.07 -4.47 -62.26
C GLY A 778 14.45 -5.68 -63.05
N SER A 779 15.06 -6.62 -62.36
CA SER A 779 15.12 -8.01 -62.79
C SER A 779 14.60 -8.83 -61.63
N ASP A 780 13.28 -8.89 -61.58
CA ASP A 780 12.55 -9.33 -60.40
C ASP A 780 12.33 -10.83 -60.42
N THR A 781 12.08 -11.40 -59.24
CA THR A 781 11.71 -12.80 -59.07
C THR A 781 10.29 -12.85 -58.55
N LEU A 782 9.36 -13.38 -59.36
CA LEU A 782 7.94 -13.47 -59.04
C LEU A 782 7.55 -14.94 -58.84
N VAL A 783 6.91 -15.25 -57.72
CA VAL A 783 6.38 -16.57 -57.39
C VAL A 783 4.94 -16.39 -56.92
N GLY A 784 3.96 -16.82 -57.71
CA GLY A 784 2.55 -16.72 -57.34
C GLY A 784 2.23 -17.60 -56.13
N GLY A 785 2.42 -18.91 -56.28
CA GLY A 785 2.26 -19.86 -55.19
C GLY A 785 1.16 -20.86 -55.50
N ALA A 786 0.12 -20.91 -54.66
CA ALA A 786 -0.97 -21.86 -54.80
C ALA A 786 -2.28 -21.16 -55.18
N GLN A 787 -3.00 -21.77 -56.14
CA GLN A 787 -4.23 -21.31 -56.79
C GLN A 787 -3.93 -20.53 -58.07
N ASN A 788 -4.57 -19.38 -58.34
CA ASN A 788 -4.46 -18.74 -59.65
C ASN A 788 -3.98 -17.30 -59.49
N ASP A 789 -2.73 -17.08 -59.84
CA ASP A 789 -2.06 -15.80 -59.62
C ASP A 789 -1.96 -14.99 -60.92
N ILE A 790 -1.82 -13.67 -60.78
CA ILE A 790 -1.65 -12.73 -61.89
C ILE A 790 -0.28 -12.08 -61.77
N PHE A 791 0.55 -12.27 -62.78
CA PHE A 791 1.82 -11.54 -62.95
C PHE A 791 1.58 -10.38 -63.92
N GLN A 792 1.51 -9.17 -63.41
CA GLN A 792 1.12 -7.98 -64.18
C GLN A 792 2.34 -7.15 -64.59
N PHE A 793 2.34 -6.70 -65.85
CA PHE A 793 3.34 -5.82 -66.44
C PHE A 793 2.64 -4.60 -67.04
N ASP A 794 3.04 -3.41 -66.59
CA ASP A 794 2.41 -2.13 -66.94
C ASP A 794 3.18 -1.39 -68.04
N SER A 795 4.47 -1.71 -68.22
CA SER A 795 5.29 -1.15 -69.27
C SER A 795 6.34 -2.14 -69.80
N VAL A 796 6.87 -1.90 -71.00
CA VAL A 796 8.05 -2.65 -71.48
C VAL A 796 9.32 -2.30 -70.71
N ALA A 797 9.33 -1.24 -69.90
CA ALA A 797 10.46 -0.94 -69.03
C ALA A 797 10.54 -1.90 -67.85
N ASP A 798 9.40 -2.46 -67.43
CA ASP A 798 9.30 -3.39 -66.31
C ASP A 798 10.12 -4.65 -66.63
N SER A 799 10.00 -5.17 -67.87
CA SER A 799 10.74 -6.35 -68.32
C SER A 799 11.24 -6.23 -69.75
N ASN A 800 12.55 -6.09 -69.94
CA ASN A 800 13.19 -5.88 -71.25
C ASN A 800 14.44 -6.77 -71.45
N PRO A 801 15.04 -6.83 -72.65
CA PRO A 801 16.18 -7.71 -72.91
C PRO A 801 17.43 -7.49 -72.05
N PHE A 802 17.55 -6.36 -71.36
CA PHE A 802 18.70 -6.02 -70.50
C PHE A 802 18.41 -6.28 -69.02
N GLN A 803 17.19 -6.02 -68.57
CA GLN A 803 16.70 -6.21 -67.21
C GLN A 803 15.31 -6.85 -67.35
N HIS A 804 15.22 -8.15 -67.07
CA HIS A 804 14.00 -8.94 -67.28
C HIS A 804 13.68 -9.76 -66.04
N ASP A 805 12.39 -9.94 -65.83
CA ASP A 805 11.87 -10.60 -64.66
C ASP A 805 11.77 -12.08 -64.90
N SER A 806 11.75 -12.81 -63.79
CA SER A 806 11.74 -14.24 -63.71
C SER A 806 10.51 -14.70 -62.94
N ILE A 807 9.52 -15.22 -63.66
CA ILE A 807 8.39 -15.93 -63.06
C ILE A 807 8.82 -17.37 -62.76
N ASN A 808 8.64 -17.81 -61.53
CA ASN A 808 9.08 -19.10 -61.05
C ASN A 808 7.89 -19.97 -60.63
N GLY A 809 7.57 -20.97 -61.46
CA GLY A 809 6.53 -21.96 -61.19
C GLY A 809 5.11 -21.46 -61.50
N MET A 810 4.77 -21.35 -62.79
CA MET A 810 3.39 -21.10 -63.23
C MET A 810 2.52 -22.35 -62.98
N ASP A 811 1.45 -22.20 -62.21
CA ASP A 811 0.45 -23.22 -61.96
C ASP A 811 -0.64 -23.22 -63.04
N GLY A 812 -1.02 -24.41 -63.52
CA GLY A 812 -2.16 -24.56 -64.44
C GLY A 812 -1.93 -24.04 -65.88
N VAL A 813 -0.69 -24.02 -66.38
CA VAL A 813 -0.40 -23.68 -67.79
C VAL A 813 -1.23 -24.54 -68.76
N GLY A 814 -1.91 -23.89 -69.71
CA GLY A 814 -2.70 -24.57 -70.75
C GLY A 814 -4.08 -25.05 -70.28
N VAL A 815 -4.49 -24.78 -69.04
CA VAL A 815 -5.83 -25.09 -68.51
C VAL A 815 -6.60 -23.83 -68.10
N ALA A 816 -7.94 -23.89 -68.15
CA ALA A 816 -8.76 -22.74 -67.80
C ALA A 816 -8.75 -22.49 -66.29
N GLY A 817 -8.22 -21.35 -65.87
CA GLY A 817 -8.15 -20.95 -64.46
C GLY A 817 -6.94 -21.55 -63.75
N GLY A 818 -5.75 -21.27 -64.27
CA GLY A 818 -4.46 -21.29 -63.58
C GLY A 818 -3.86 -19.87 -63.62
N ASP A 819 -2.57 -19.77 -63.32
CA ASP A 819 -1.81 -18.52 -63.33
C ASP A 819 -1.84 -17.84 -64.69
N ARG A 820 -1.76 -16.50 -64.68
CA ARG A 820 -1.79 -15.68 -65.89
C ARG A 820 -0.77 -14.56 -65.87
N ILE A 821 -0.27 -14.24 -67.06
CA ILE A 821 0.56 -13.05 -67.29
C ILE A 821 -0.33 -11.96 -67.90
N ASP A 822 -0.45 -10.82 -67.21
CA ASP A 822 -1.21 -9.65 -67.68
C ASP A 822 -0.30 -8.66 -68.39
N LEU A 823 -0.57 -8.44 -69.68
CA LEU A 823 0.11 -7.49 -70.56
C LEU A 823 -0.85 -6.42 -71.08
N SER A 824 -2.08 -6.36 -70.57
CA SER A 824 -3.16 -5.52 -71.11
C SER A 824 -2.92 -4.02 -70.90
N ASN A 825 -2.01 -3.66 -70.00
CA ASN A 825 -1.60 -2.28 -69.74
C ASN A 825 -0.49 -1.80 -70.69
N ILE A 826 0.19 -2.69 -71.40
CA ILE A 826 1.23 -2.34 -72.37
C ILE A 826 0.60 -2.09 -73.74
N ASP A 827 0.86 -0.92 -74.32
CA ASP A 827 0.48 -0.65 -75.71
C ASP A 827 1.31 -1.49 -76.68
N ALA A 828 0.67 -2.51 -77.23
CA ALA A 828 1.33 -3.46 -78.12
C ALA A 828 1.75 -2.84 -79.46
N ASN A 829 1.27 -1.65 -79.85
CA ASN A 829 1.64 -1.03 -81.11
C ASN A 829 1.76 0.49 -81.03
N THR A 830 2.96 0.97 -80.69
CA THR A 830 3.27 2.39 -80.55
C THR A 830 3.16 3.21 -81.85
N LEU A 831 3.00 2.54 -83.01
CA LEU A 831 2.78 3.19 -84.31
C LEU A 831 1.32 3.60 -84.53
N ILE A 832 0.39 3.10 -83.70
CA ILE A 832 -1.04 3.39 -83.75
C ILE A 832 -1.41 4.12 -82.43
N ALA A 833 -2.37 5.05 -82.50
CA ALA A 833 -2.76 5.82 -81.32
C ALA A 833 -3.81 5.08 -80.48
N GLY A 834 -3.57 5.00 -79.17
CA GLY A 834 -4.43 4.33 -78.18
C GLY A 834 -3.74 3.08 -77.63
N ASN A 835 -4.31 2.38 -76.66
CA ASN A 835 -3.77 1.11 -76.18
C ASN A 835 -4.18 -0.03 -77.13
N GLN A 836 -3.23 -0.69 -77.78
CA GLN A 836 -3.49 -1.88 -78.63
C GLN A 836 -3.19 -3.17 -77.86
N ALA A 837 -4.08 -4.15 -78.03
CA ALA A 837 -3.89 -5.50 -77.50
C ALA A 837 -2.80 -6.27 -78.24
N PHE A 838 -2.03 -7.06 -77.50
CA PHE A 838 -1.06 -8.00 -78.05
C PHE A 838 -1.74 -9.18 -78.78
N SER A 839 -1.08 -9.71 -79.82
CA SER A 839 -1.48 -10.95 -80.49
C SER A 839 -0.49 -12.08 -80.22
N PHE A 840 -0.94 -13.16 -79.57
CA PHE A 840 -0.12 -14.36 -79.33
C PHE A 840 0.05 -15.21 -80.59
N ILE A 841 1.29 -15.46 -81.01
CA ILE A 841 1.61 -16.25 -82.21
C ILE A 841 2.18 -17.65 -81.92
N GLY A 842 2.17 -18.10 -80.65
CA GLY A 842 2.61 -19.44 -80.23
C GLY A 842 4.13 -19.60 -80.06
N GLU A 843 4.62 -20.84 -80.01
CA GLU A 843 6.05 -21.15 -79.88
C GLU A 843 6.83 -20.85 -81.18
N GLN A 844 7.96 -20.15 -81.07
CA GLN A 844 8.89 -19.91 -82.19
C GLN A 844 10.25 -20.57 -81.94
N THR A 845 10.65 -21.45 -82.87
CA THR A 845 11.88 -22.26 -82.75
C THR A 845 13.07 -21.73 -83.56
N ASP A 846 12.85 -20.78 -84.48
CA ASP A 846 13.88 -20.13 -85.30
C ASP A 846 13.58 -18.64 -85.46
N VAL A 847 14.42 -17.78 -84.88
CA VAL A 847 14.29 -16.31 -84.97
C VAL A 847 15.14 -15.71 -86.09
N SER A 848 15.86 -16.52 -86.87
CA SER A 848 16.73 -16.02 -87.92
C SER A 848 15.93 -15.56 -89.16
N GLY A 849 15.66 -14.25 -89.22
CA GLY A 849 15.00 -13.59 -90.37
C GLY A 849 13.48 -13.48 -90.27
N LEU A 850 12.92 -13.62 -89.08
CA LEU A 850 11.52 -13.28 -88.81
C LEU A 850 11.39 -11.76 -88.68
N SER A 851 10.48 -11.17 -89.46
CA SER A 851 9.95 -9.82 -89.25
C SER A 851 8.59 -10.01 -88.58
N PHE A 852 8.50 -9.57 -87.33
CA PHE A 852 7.39 -9.89 -86.44
C PHE A 852 6.25 -8.87 -86.54
N GLY A 853 6.53 -7.62 -86.95
CA GLY A 853 5.58 -6.53 -86.85
C GLY A 853 5.43 -6.04 -85.41
N ALA A 854 5.00 -4.79 -85.24
CA ALA A 854 4.48 -4.33 -83.95
C ALA A 854 3.20 -5.10 -83.58
N GLY A 855 3.02 -5.42 -82.29
CA GLY A 855 1.75 -5.94 -81.76
C GLY A 855 1.70 -7.45 -81.55
N VAL A 856 2.85 -8.14 -81.56
CA VAL A 856 2.90 -9.60 -81.39
C VAL A 856 3.81 -10.02 -80.24
N PHE A 857 3.47 -11.15 -79.61
CA PHE A 857 4.33 -11.82 -78.63
C PHE A 857 4.31 -13.34 -78.83
N TRP A 858 5.38 -13.99 -78.40
CA TRP A 858 5.62 -15.42 -78.59
C TRP A 858 6.48 -16.01 -77.47
N VAL A 859 6.49 -17.34 -77.38
CA VAL A 859 7.34 -18.07 -76.43
C VAL A 859 8.45 -18.86 -77.15
N ARG A 860 9.61 -19.04 -76.50
CA ARG A 860 10.71 -19.88 -77.01
C ARG A 860 11.40 -20.65 -75.88
N SER A 861 11.96 -21.82 -76.20
CA SER A 861 12.80 -22.57 -75.26
C SER A 861 14.23 -22.04 -75.22
N ILE A 862 14.79 -21.90 -74.00
CA ILE A 862 16.23 -21.75 -73.77
C ILE A 862 16.71 -22.68 -72.65
N PHE A 863 17.38 -23.77 -73.00
CA PHE A 863 17.83 -24.79 -72.04
C PHE A 863 16.69 -25.31 -71.15
N ASP A 864 16.64 -24.88 -69.88
CA ASP A 864 15.70 -25.29 -68.84
C ASP A 864 14.60 -24.25 -68.55
N ALA A 865 14.56 -23.13 -69.28
CA ALA A 865 13.54 -22.09 -69.11
C ALA A 865 12.77 -21.78 -70.41
N THR A 866 11.58 -21.21 -70.25
CA THR A 866 10.79 -20.60 -71.31
C THR A 866 11.04 -19.09 -71.31
N LEU A 867 11.21 -18.47 -72.48
CA LEU A 867 11.20 -17.01 -72.61
C LEU A 867 9.93 -16.57 -73.34
N LEU A 868 9.23 -15.59 -72.76
CA LEU A 868 8.21 -14.79 -73.43
C LEU A 868 8.87 -13.55 -74.02
N LEU A 869 8.60 -13.28 -75.30
CA LEU A 869 9.20 -12.19 -76.06
C LEU A 869 8.11 -11.39 -76.79
N GLY A 870 8.22 -10.07 -76.82
CA GLY A 870 7.29 -9.18 -77.54
C GLY A 870 7.97 -8.04 -78.29
N SER A 871 7.30 -7.51 -79.32
CA SER A 871 7.74 -6.32 -80.07
C SER A 871 6.59 -5.33 -80.28
N ILE A 872 6.86 -4.03 -80.11
CA ILE A 872 5.86 -2.94 -80.09
C ILE A 872 6.05 -1.86 -81.16
N ASP A 873 7.15 -1.83 -81.92
CA ASP A 873 7.47 -0.71 -82.83
C ASP A 873 7.94 -1.11 -84.26
N ASP A 874 7.90 -2.40 -84.61
CA ASP A 874 8.27 -2.93 -85.94
C ASP A 874 9.73 -2.66 -86.35
N ASP A 875 10.65 -2.51 -85.38
CA ASP A 875 12.08 -2.27 -85.65
C ASP A 875 12.96 -3.55 -85.69
N ASP A 876 12.32 -4.72 -85.61
CA ASP A 876 12.94 -6.06 -85.52
C ASP A 876 13.81 -6.27 -84.25
N THR A 877 13.63 -5.45 -83.20
CA THR A 877 14.18 -5.69 -81.87
C THR A 877 13.12 -6.21 -80.90
N ILE A 878 13.57 -6.74 -79.77
CA ILE A 878 12.69 -7.28 -78.72
C ILE A 878 12.52 -6.16 -77.70
N ASP A 879 11.28 -5.82 -77.40
CA ASP A 879 10.95 -4.76 -76.44
C ASP A 879 10.61 -5.34 -75.06
N LEU A 880 9.85 -6.44 -75.04
CA LEU A 880 9.44 -7.16 -73.85
C LEU A 880 10.17 -8.50 -73.76
N MET A 881 10.79 -8.81 -72.62
CA MET A 881 11.38 -10.12 -72.35
C MET A 881 11.05 -10.54 -70.93
N ILE A 882 10.41 -11.71 -70.76
CA ILE A 882 10.14 -12.32 -69.44
C ILE A 882 10.69 -13.74 -69.46
N ARG A 883 11.37 -14.12 -68.38
CA ARG A 883 11.83 -15.49 -68.16
C ARG A 883 10.82 -16.25 -67.31
N ILE A 884 10.50 -17.46 -67.72
CA ILE A 884 9.60 -18.35 -66.99
C ILE A 884 10.36 -19.64 -66.67
N ASN A 885 10.62 -19.87 -65.39
CA ASN A 885 11.29 -21.06 -64.87
C ASN A 885 10.24 -22.03 -64.33
N ASP A 886 9.71 -22.86 -65.22
CA ASP A 886 8.74 -23.89 -64.83
C ASP A 886 9.40 -25.17 -64.33
N THR A 887 8.59 -26.03 -63.71
CA THR A 887 8.98 -27.41 -63.38
C THR A 887 9.22 -28.23 -64.67
N GLN A 888 10.00 -29.32 -64.58
CA GLN A 888 10.43 -30.14 -65.73
C GLN A 888 9.30 -30.73 -66.61
N SER A 889 8.02 -30.53 -66.26
CA SER A 889 6.85 -31.01 -66.98
C SER A 889 6.17 -29.98 -67.90
N VAL A 890 6.54 -28.70 -67.86
CA VAL A 890 5.97 -27.66 -68.72
C VAL A 890 6.98 -27.27 -69.81
N SER A 891 6.50 -27.12 -71.05
CA SER A 891 7.28 -26.73 -72.21
C SER A 891 6.66 -25.49 -72.89
N PRO A 892 7.41 -24.73 -73.70
CA PRO A 892 6.86 -23.56 -74.39
C PRO A 892 5.62 -23.86 -75.26
N GLY A 893 5.48 -25.09 -75.76
CA GLY A 893 4.32 -25.51 -76.55
C GLY A 893 3.03 -25.70 -75.75
N ASP A 894 3.09 -25.68 -74.42
CA ASP A 894 1.93 -25.85 -73.54
C ASP A 894 1.18 -24.52 -73.30
N TYR A 895 1.83 -23.38 -73.54
CA TYR A 895 1.24 -22.05 -73.40
C TYR A 895 0.19 -21.76 -74.48
N VAL A 896 -0.98 -21.28 -74.06
CA VAL A 896 -2.11 -20.88 -74.90
C VAL A 896 -2.55 -19.46 -74.59
N ILE A 897 -3.35 -18.85 -75.48
CA ILE A 897 -3.84 -17.46 -75.28
C ILE A 897 -4.58 -17.25 -73.94
N GLY A 898 -5.14 -18.30 -73.34
CA GLY A 898 -5.84 -18.22 -72.05
C GLY A 898 -4.94 -18.05 -70.82
N ASP A 899 -3.62 -18.25 -70.98
CA ASP A 899 -2.61 -18.03 -69.95
C ASP A 899 -2.15 -16.55 -69.92
N PHE A 900 -2.72 -15.72 -70.80
CA PHE A 900 -2.38 -14.30 -70.95
C PHE A 900 -3.63 -13.42 -70.88
N ILE A 901 -3.51 -12.25 -70.27
CA ILE A 901 -4.50 -11.16 -70.32
C ILE A 901 -3.92 -10.08 -71.25
N VAL A 902 -4.59 -9.82 -72.38
CA VAL A 902 -4.08 -8.96 -73.48
C VAL A 902 -5.15 -8.06 -74.09
#